data_AF-A0A1F2USI7-F1
#
_entry.id   AF-A0A1F2USI7-F1
#
_cell.length_a   1.000
_cell.length_b   1.000
_cell.length_c   1.000
_cell.angle_alpha   90.00
_cell.angle_beta   90.00
_cell.angle_gamma   90.00
#
_symmetry.space_group_name_H-M   'P 1'
#
loop_
_entity.id
_entity.type
_entity.pdbx_description
1 polymer ?
#
loop_
_entity_poly.entity_id
_entity_poly.type
_entity_poly.pdbx_seq_one_letter_code
_entity_poly.pdbx_strand_id
1 'polypeptide(L)'
;MRTVVRVILWVVVLAGIGLWAQTPDEILEELPTKLKLPPGLDQTLPLNKTASFFGDVLHAVDCAEDKDLPYGTCGNQLFGGQVMTDSHLNGNLRIRFFPPVNDVAHFEVIHGTLHGDDGVLQSPQGYELPVLRPEVGDAPLFLSNGDLDLRTGGVANLKYYVLLRNSAIDILLDANPKIDRPVVVFPGIRGSVWARFEQRPDGLLDFTFRGSTFLALGRDAQGETIRFPMPYCNPLHCANIPARGTSLHPHLYLSTKEPEGPECAPNCPDIPVNTIREFTVVTASSSFGDDFDLHIPQLGGAATGRSHLLGRLQIQFGPWSGDTVSFVIQSMVPEGLLANPPKSPFGPGFVPSLLGQDEFLRFPLITYRLKKVALVDEPFDIIHGAVNLKTGRVIGEMPYPSFFVQDLALALFEQNDGRISPDAFPVKVLKKLPSQPQTTYGLFEKGVNGQLVFRFSGEHKRTFFTYRFPSPDLVKGNSFLALSPFAELDLFLRIQAVQTVDTPRVRKTGAETNVLSSIGDRFSYSYSIPCNPAGESFSFEYTNFNPGTSGGTFRMNRLAAVHCVNSRTSTLPPGDYDTVTFSGFGTWSKDKPDSAPRFVTGQISTSPQLPYVGILVFQNPDKDDNPILSSANIRPAEKPLP
;
A
#
# COMPACT_ATOMS: atom_id res chain seq x y z
N MET A 1 29.02 12.18 27.91
CA MET A 1 29.88 12.19 26.69
C MET A 1 30.17 10.79 26.11
N ARG A 2 29.93 9.68 26.83
CA ARG A 2 30.01 8.29 26.30
C ARG A 2 28.71 7.77 25.65
N THR A 3 27.62 8.54 25.70
CA THR A 3 26.28 8.13 25.24
C THR A 3 25.99 8.46 23.78
N VAL A 4 26.71 9.42 23.18
CA VAL A 4 26.46 9.90 21.80
C VAL A 4 27.08 8.98 20.72
N VAL A 5 28.06 8.15 21.08
CA VAL A 5 28.78 7.29 20.12
C VAL A 5 28.04 5.99 19.78
N ARG A 6 27.01 5.60 20.56
CA ARG A 6 26.36 4.28 20.41
C ARG A 6 25.16 4.23 19.46
N VAL A 7 24.49 5.36 19.21
CA VAL A 7 23.40 5.43 18.22
C VAL A 7 23.95 5.35 16.78
N ILE A 8 25.16 5.86 16.57
CA ILE A 8 25.81 5.90 15.24
C ILE A 8 26.22 4.49 14.77
N LEU A 9 26.53 3.55 15.67
CA LEU A 9 27.09 2.26 15.27
C LEU A 9 26.07 1.29 14.64
N TRP A 10 24.78 1.39 15.00
CA TRP A 10 23.72 0.59 14.36
C TRP A 10 23.31 1.14 13.00
N VAL A 11 23.39 2.47 12.81
CA VAL A 11 23.16 3.12 11.52
C VAL A 11 24.24 2.72 10.50
N VAL A 12 25.49 2.49 10.93
CA VAL A 12 26.62 2.18 10.03
C VAL A 12 26.60 0.74 9.48
N VAL A 13 26.04 -0.23 10.20
CA VAL A 13 25.96 -1.62 9.70
C VAL A 13 24.77 -1.82 8.73
N LEU A 14 23.69 -1.05 8.89
CA LEU A 14 22.54 -1.06 7.97
C LEU A 14 22.77 -0.17 6.72
N ALA A 15 23.58 0.89 6.82
CA ALA A 15 23.98 1.72 5.69
C ALA A 15 24.80 0.95 4.61
N GLY A 16 25.37 -0.21 4.96
CA GLY A 16 26.10 -1.07 4.02
C GLY A 16 25.23 -1.72 2.93
N ILE A 17 23.90 -1.64 3.04
CA ILE A 17 22.94 -2.26 2.11
C ILE A 17 22.05 -1.21 1.40
N GLY A 18 22.36 0.09 1.50
CA GLY A 18 21.61 1.14 0.80
C GLY A 18 20.18 1.39 1.32
N LEU A 19 19.89 0.97 2.56
CA LEU A 19 18.59 1.11 3.22
C LEU A 19 18.47 2.51 3.86
N TRP A 20 18.16 3.52 3.06
CA TRP A 20 17.84 4.87 3.56
C TRP A 20 16.33 5.08 3.61
N ALA A 21 15.92 6.10 4.34
CA ALA A 21 14.53 6.53 4.45
C ALA A 21 14.19 7.50 3.30
N GLN A 22 12.93 7.56 2.88
CA GLN A 22 12.52 8.39 1.75
C GLN A 22 12.77 9.89 2.01
N THR A 23 13.60 10.51 1.17
CA THR A 23 13.56 11.96 0.90
C THR A 23 12.80 12.17 -0.41
N PRO A 24 11.72 12.96 -0.43
CA PRO A 24 10.88 13.06 -1.61
C PRO A 24 11.59 13.81 -2.75
N ASP A 25 11.89 13.13 -3.85
CA ASP A 25 12.02 13.76 -5.19
C ASP A 25 10.61 13.98 -5.81
N GLU A 26 9.61 14.18 -4.96
CA GLU A 26 8.22 14.34 -5.35
C GLU A 26 8.02 15.72 -5.99
N ILE A 27 7.44 15.76 -7.17
CA ILE A 27 7.05 17.02 -7.82
C ILE A 27 5.62 17.31 -7.41
N LEU A 28 5.41 18.44 -6.75
CA LEU A 28 4.08 18.93 -6.39
C LEU A 28 3.66 20.03 -7.37
N GLU A 29 2.38 20.06 -7.71
CA GLU A 29 1.80 21.11 -8.54
C GLU A 29 1.89 22.48 -7.85
N GLU A 30 2.15 23.54 -8.63
CA GLU A 30 2.12 24.90 -8.10
C GLU A 30 0.69 25.30 -7.74
N LEU A 31 0.54 25.96 -6.60
CA LEU A 31 -0.70 26.55 -6.13
C LEU A 31 -1.09 27.74 -7.05
N PRO A 32 -2.39 27.98 -7.28
CA PRO A 32 -2.87 29.15 -8.01
C PRO A 32 -2.38 30.48 -7.44
N THR A 33 -2.06 30.50 -6.14
CA THR A 33 -1.45 31.64 -5.46
C THR A 33 -0.47 31.11 -4.44
N LYS A 34 0.74 31.69 -4.42
CA LYS A 34 1.77 31.35 -3.43
C LYS A 34 1.26 31.58 -2.01
N LEU A 35 1.63 30.70 -1.10
CA LEU A 35 1.38 30.85 0.32
C LEU A 35 2.06 32.12 0.87
N LYS A 36 1.42 32.75 1.83
CA LYS A 36 1.98 33.85 2.61
C LYS A 36 2.27 33.36 4.02
N LEU A 37 3.51 33.56 4.47
CA LEU A 37 3.89 33.25 5.83
C LEU A 37 3.10 34.09 6.84
N PRO A 38 2.80 33.55 8.03
CA PRO A 38 2.05 34.28 9.05
C PRO A 38 2.80 35.54 9.52
N PRO A 39 2.09 36.60 9.93
CA PRO A 39 2.70 37.79 10.52
C PRO A 39 3.59 37.42 11.72
N GLY A 40 4.81 37.95 11.77
CA GLY A 40 5.76 37.65 12.85
C GLY A 40 6.48 36.31 12.73
N LEU A 41 6.23 35.53 11.66
CA LEU A 41 6.88 34.24 11.37
C LEU A 41 6.69 33.19 12.49
N ASP A 42 5.62 33.29 13.25
CA ASP A 42 5.28 32.36 14.32
C ASP A 42 3.76 32.22 14.36
N GLN A 43 3.27 31.00 14.51
CA GLN A 43 1.85 30.74 14.69
C GLN A 43 1.65 29.59 15.67
N THR A 44 0.55 29.63 16.41
CA THR A 44 0.10 28.53 17.26
C THR A 44 -1.33 28.20 16.86
N LEU A 45 -1.57 26.95 16.48
CA LEU A 45 -2.87 26.49 16.01
C LEU A 45 -3.33 25.27 16.82
N PRO A 46 -4.64 25.19 17.14
CA PRO A 46 -5.19 23.98 17.75
C PRO A 46 -5.20 22.83 16.75
N LEU A 47 -4.91 21.63 17.23
CA LEU A 47 -5.16 20.41 16.48
C LEU A 47 -6.66 20.19 16.34
N ASN A 48 -7.07 19.71 15.17
CA ASN A 48 -8.36 19.09 15.04
C ASN A 48 -8.29 17.69 15.65
N LYS A 49 -9.06 17.47 16.72
CA LYS A 49 -9.04 16.21 17.46
C LYS A 49 -9.48 15.01 16.62
N THR A 50 -10.48 15.17 15.76
CA THR A 50 -10.99 14.08 14.93
C THR A 50 -9.99 13.69 13.85
N ALA A 51 -9.29 14.67 13.28
CA ALA A 51 -8.31 14.43 12.23
C ALA A 51 -6.97 13.95 12.81
N SER A 52 -6.57 14.35 14.01
CA SER A 52 -5.24 14.09 14.56
C SER A 52 -5.21 12.86 15.45
N PHE A 53 -4.29 11.93 15.19
CA PHE A 53 -4.13 10.72 15.99
C PHE A 53 -2.69 10.22 15.94
N PHE A 54 -2.30 9.47 16.96
CA PHE A 54 -1.14 8.60 16.88
C PHE A 54 -1.56 7.18 17.20
N GLY A 55 -0.78 6.23 16.72
CA GLY A 55 -1.01 4.83 16.99
C GLY A 55 0.22 4.00 16.76
N ASP A 56 0.01 2.70 16.92
CA ASP A 56 1.01 1.70 16.61
C ASP A 56 0.30 0.45 16.09
N VAL A 57 0.99 -0.24 15.20
CA VAL A 57 0.63 -1.57 14.71
C VAL A 57 1.79 -2.48 15.03
N LEU A 58 1.57 -3.42 15.94
CA LEU A 58 2.60 -4.32 16.42
C LEU A 58 2.47 -5.66 15.72
N HIS A 59 3.55 -6.06 15.06
CA HIS A 59 3.71 -7.38 14.50
C HIS A 59 4.28 -8.31 15.58
N ALA A 60 3.39 -8.83 16.42
CA ALA A 60 3.76 -9.75 17.49
C ALA A 60 4.03 -11.14 16.91
N VAL A 61 5.31 -11.55 16.88
CA VAL A 61 5.75 -12.83 16.31
C VAL A 61 6.85 -13.46 17.16
N ASP A 62 7.05 -14.77 17.03
CA ASP A 62 8.22 -15.47 17.55
C ASP A 62 8.91 -16.25 16.44
N CYS A 63 9.76 -15.58 15.67
CA CYS A 63 10.45 -16.17 14.53
C CYS A 63 11.53 -17.16 14.97
N ALA A 64 11.64 -18.27 14.24
CA ALA A 64 12.65 -19.29 14.48
C ALA A 64 13.90 -19.14 13.60
N GLU A 65 13.75 -18.60 12.38
CA GLU A 65 14.82 -18.54 11.39
C GLU A 65 15.66 -17.25 11.49
N ASP A 66 16.99 -17.39 11.42
CA ASP A 66 17.95 -16.27 11.49
C ASP A 66 17.69 -15.19 10.44
N LYS A 67 17.16 -15.56 9.27
CA LYS A 67 16.89 -14.63 8.17
C LYS A 67 15.68 -13.71 8.44
N ASP A 68 14.70 -14.18 9.20
CA ASP A 68 13.45 -13.48 9.47
C ASP A 68 13.51 -12.66 10.76
N LEU A 69 14.33 -13.12 11.71
CA LEU A 69 14.50 -12.51 13.02
C LEU A 69 14.84 -11.01 13.04
N PRO A 70 15.68 -10.47 12.14
CA PRO A 70 15.98 -9.03 12.16
C PRO A 70 14.78 -8.14 11.84
N TYR A 71 13.77 -8.69 11.17
CA TYR A 71 12.68 -7.91 10.57
C TYR A 71 11.28 -8.40 10.95
N GLY A 72 11.17 -9.54 11.61
CA GLY A 72 9.87 -10.13 11.96
C GLY A 72 9.10 -10.68 10.78
N THR A 73 9.77 -11.11 9.70
CA THR A 73 9.09 -11.49 8.44
C THR A 73 8.50 -12.91 8.44
N CYS A 74 8.49 -13.59 9.58
CA CYS A 74 7.86 -14.90 9.68
C CYS A 74 6.33 -14.78 9.73
N GLY A 75 5.63 -15.73 9.09
CA GLY A 75 4.19 -15.59 8.85
C GLY A 75 3.26 -15.89 10.04
N ASN A 76 3.76 -16.43 11.15
CA ASN A 76 2.90 -16.83 12.26
C ASN A 76 2.72 -15.69 13.27
N GLN A 77 1.68 -14.88 13.06
CA GLN A 77 1.28 -13.80 13.96
C GLN A 77 0.66 -14.36 15.23
N LEU A 78 1.17 -13.92 16.38
CA LEU A 78 0.54 -14.16 17.66
C LEU A 78 -0.83 -13.46 17.67
N PHE A 79 -1.82 -14.09 18.30
CA PHE A 79 -3.15 -13.52 18.46
C PHE A 79 -3.94 -13.25 17.15
N GLY A 80 -3.55 -13.94 16.06
CA GLY A 80 -4.32 -14.04 14.82
C GLY A 80 -4.45 -12.77 13.99
N GLY A 81 -3.57 -11.80 14.19
CA GLY A 81 -3.52 -10.55 13.45
C GLY A 81 -2.47 -9.61 14.03
N GLN A 82 -2.39 -8.40 13.48
CA GLN A 82 -1.63 -7.31 14.07
C GLN A 82 -2.24 -6.89 15.41
N VAL A 83 -1.44 -6.35 16.32
CA VAL A 83 -1.95 -5.75 17.56
C VAL A 83 -1.97 -4.23 17.38
N MET A 84 -3.16 -3.62 17.43
CA MET A 84 -3.38 -2.26 16.95
C MET A 84 -3.95 -1.34 18.03
N THR A 85 -3.53 -0.08 18.01
CA THR A 85 -4.15 1.01 18.78
C THR A 85 -4.04 2.31 18.00
N ASP A 86 -5.09 3.13 18.07
CA ASP A 86 -5.08 4.54 17.66
C ASP A 86 -5.63 5.38 18.80
N SER A 87 -5.08 6.58 19.00
CA SER A 87 -5.49 7.53 20.03
C SER A 87 -5.56 8.93 19.45
N HIS A 88 -6.74 9.55 19.56
CA HIS A 88 -7.00 10.88 19.02
C HIS A 88 -6.35 11.96 19.88
N LEU A 89 -5.60 12.85 19.22
CA LEU A 89 -4.77 13.85 19.87
C LEU A 89 -5.47 15.20 19.99
N ASN A 90 -5.30 15.83 21.14
CA ASN A 90 -5.67 17.23 21.37
C ASN A 90 -4.44 18.05 21.80
N GLY A 91 -4.55 19.37 21.68
CA GLY A 91 -3.48 20.30 22.03
C GLY A 91 -3.27 21.35 20.93
N ASN A 92 -2.16 22.07 21.04
CA ASN A 92 -1.78 23.10 20.09
C ASN A 92 -0.40 22.78 19.50
N LEU A 93 -0.24 23.02 18.20
CA LEU A 93 1.07 23.04 17.54
C LEU A 93 1.54 24.47 17.39
N ARG A 94 2.79 24.73 17.79
CA ARG A 94 3.47 25.99 17.47
C ARG A 94 4.44 25.74 16.32
N ILE A 95 4.36 26.59 15.30
CA ILE A 95 5.22 26.53 14.13
C ILE A 95 5.93 27.87 13.98
N ARG A 96 7.26 27.84 13.95
CA ARG A 96 8.10 29.00 13.69
C ARG A 96 8.66 28.90 12.28
N PHE A 97 8.54 29.97 11.52
CA PHE A 97 9.08 30.11 10.19
C PHE A 97 10.31 31.00 10.20
N PHE A 98 11.15 30.84 9.18
CA PHE A 98 12.28 31.71 8.90
C PHE A 98 12.04 32.46 7.58
N PRO A 99 12.66 33.65 7.38
CA PRO A 99 12.50 34.40 6.16
C PRO A 99 12.81 33.55 4.91
N PRO A 100 11.95 33.57 3.88
CA PRO A 100 12.12 32.70 2.73
C PRO A 100 13.27 33.14 1.83
N VAL A 101 13.93 32.17 1.20
CA VAL A 101 14.91 32.37 0.12
C VAL A 101 14.42 31.60 -1.10
N ASN A 102 14.25 32.28 -2.24
CA ASN A 102 13.69 31.69 -3.47
C ASN A 102 12.35 30.96 -3.24
N ASP A 103 11.43 31.60 -2.52
CA ASP A 103 10.13 31.05 -2.14
C ASP A 103 10.18 29.81 -1.21
N VAL A 104 11.35 29.45 -0.68
CA VAL A 104 11.51 28.35 0.28
C VAL A 104 11.73 28.91 1.68
N ALA A 105 10.88 28.54 2.64
CA ALA A 105 10.95 28.94 4.04
C ALA A 105 11.27 27.75 4.94
N HIS A 106 12.39 27.83 5.68
CA HIS A 106 12.64 26.88 6.75
C HIS A 106 11.60 27.04 7.87
N PHE A 107 11.22 25.95 8.53
CA PHE A 107 10.34 26.00 9.69
C PHE A 107 10.71 24.96 10.76
N GLU A 108 10.31 25.26 11.99
CA GLU A 108 10.42 24.42 13.18
C GLU A 108 9.03 24.15 13.76
N VAL A 109 8.79 22.92 14.20
CA VAL A 109 7.54 22.49 14.87
C VAL A 109 7.83 22.19 16.34
N ILE A 110 7.01 22.76 17.21
CA ILE A 110 7.07 22.58 18.67
C ILE A 110 5.69 22.07 19.11
N HIS A 111 5.67 20.89 19.72
CA HIS A 111 4.43 20.23 20.14
C HIS A 111 4.05 20.59 21.58
N GLY A 112 5.04 20.82 22.44
CA GLY A 112 4.83 20.80 23.88
C GLY A 112 4.42 19.40 24.34
N THR A 113 3.18 19.25 24.76
CA THR A 113 2.58 17.94 25.08
C THR A 113 1.19 17.87 24.48
N LEU A 114 1.01 16.96 23.54
CA LEU A 114 -0.28 16.62 22.96
C LEU A 114 -0.83 15.43 23.74
N HIS A 115 -2.10 15.49 24.13
CA HIS A 115 -2.74 14.43 24.90
C HIS A 115 -3.68 13.62 24.02
N GLY A 116 -3.56 12.30 24.12
CA GLY A 116 -4.43 11.34 23.47
C GLY A 116 -5.58 10.88 24.35
N ASP A 117 -6.61 10.32 23.73
CA ASP A 117 -7.67 9.61 24.43
C ASP A 117 -7.21 8.21 24.87
N ASP A 118 -7.54 7.83 26.11
CA ASP A 118 -7.33 6.45 26.60
C ASP A 118 -8.05 5.44 25.69
N GLY A 119 -7.44 4.27 25.51
CA GLY A 119 -7.94 3.25 24.59
C GLY A 119 -7.46 1.85 24.93
N VAL A 120 -7.39 1.01 23.91
CA VAL A 120 -6.96 -0.39 24.03
C VAL A 120 -6.05 -0.76 22.87
N LEU A 121 -4.99 -1.48 23.18
CA LEU A 121 -4.14 -2.17 22.24
C LEU A 121 -4.71 -3.57 22.05
N GLN A 122 -5.28 -3.85 20.88
CA GLN A 122 -6.14 -5.01 20.66
C GLN A 122 -5.77 -5.79 19.40
N SER A 123 -6.03 -7.10 19.41
CA SER A 123 -5.99 -7.95 18.22
C SER A 123 -7.20 -8.90 18.12
N PRO A 124 -7.42 -9.54 16.95
CA PRO A 124 -8.62 -10.34 16.70
C PRO A 124 -8.80 -11.58 17.61
N GLN A 125 -7.72 -12.22 18.08
CA GLN A 125 -7.81 -13.42 18.93
C GLN A 125 -7.61 -13.12 20.42
N GLY A 126 -8.35 -12.13 20.94
CA GLY A 126 -8.55 -11.93 22.38
C GLY A 126 -7.39 -11.28 23.14
N TYR A 127 -6.42 -10.69 22.45
CA TYR A 127 -5.43 -9.83 23.09
C TYR A 127 -6.03 -8.43 23.31
N GLU A 128 -6.05 -7.96 24.56
CA GLU A 128 -6.56 -6.63 24.94
C GLU A 128 -5.73 -6.05 26.08
N LEU A 129 -4.93 -5.01 25.80
CA LEU A 129 -4.14 -4.31 26.81
C LEU A 129 -4.58 -2.84 26.91
N PRO A 130 -4.95 -2.32 28.09
CA PRO A 130 -5.29 -0.91 28.25
C PRO A 130 -4.14 0.04 27.87
N VAL A 131 -4.47 1.08 27.10
CA VAL A 131 -3.57 2.15 26.69
C VAL A 131 -4.02 3.42 27.39
N LEU A 132 -3.30 3.79 28.46
CA LEU A 132 -3.64 4.89 29.35
C LEU A 132 -2.62 6.01 29.25
N ARG A 133 -3.10 7.25 29.40
CA ARG A 133 -2.35 8.51 29.30
C ARG A 133 -1.47 8.57 28.04
N PRO A 134 -2.07 8.47 26.84
CA PRO A 134 -1.31 8.56 25.61
C PRO A 134 -0.82 10.00 25.42
N GLU A 135 0.47 10.18 25.13
CA GLU A 135 1.09 11.50 24.96
C GLU A 135 2.08 11.50 23.81
N VAL A 136 2.07 12.59 23.06
CA VAL A 136 3.10 12.94 22.07
C VAL A 136 3.78 14.22 22.52
N GLY A 137 5.09 14.17 22.70
CA GLY A 137 5.87 15.32 23.15
C GLY A 137 7.13 15.55 22.34
N ASP A 138 7.74 16.72 22.55
CA ASP A 138 9.01 17.08 21.93
C ASP A 138 10.15 16.15 22.40
N ALA A 139 11.01 15.75 21.45
CA ALA A 139 12.20 14.97 21.75
C ALA A 139 13.32 15.86 22.31
N PRO A 140 13.91 15.55 23.48
CA PRO A 140 15.00 16.35 24.03
C PRO A 140 16.18 16.45 23.05
N LEU A 141 16.68 17.68 22.84
CA LEU A 141 17.82 17.98 21.95
C LEU A 141 17.53 17.83 20.44
N PHE A 142 16.32 17.45 20.05
CA PHE A 142 15.91 17.36 18.66
C PHE A 142 14.72 18.27 18.40
N LEU A 143 14.69 18.90 17.23
CA LEU A 143 13.59 19.77 16.83
C LEU A 143 13.05 19.30 15.48
N SER A 144 11.76 19.06 15.41
CA SER A 144 11.09 18.76 14.15
C SER A 144 11.18 19.96 13.22
N ASN A 145 11.63 19.77 11.99
CA ASN A 145 11.86 20.85 11.04
C ASN A 145 11.74 20.38 9.59
N GLY A 146 11.61 21.34 8.68
CA GLY A 146 11.60 21.10 7.24
C GLY A 146 11.65 22.41 6.45
N ASP A 147 11.60 22.28 5.13
CA ASP A 147 11.65 23.41 4.20
C ASP A 147 10.34 23.47 3.39
N LEU A 148 9.54 24.52 3.63
CA LEU A 148 8.28 24.77 2.95
C LEU A 148 8.53 25.50 1.62
N ASP A 149 8.10 24.92 0.49
CA ASP A 149 7.99 25.65 -0.77
C ASP A 149 6.66 26.42 -0.80
N LEU A 150 6.73 27.74 -0.75
CA LEU A 150 5.56 28.62 -0.74
C LEU A 150 4.75 28.55 -2.04
N ARG A 151 5.32 28.03 -3.14
CA ARG A 151 4.62 27.88 -4.42
C ARG A 151 3.71 26.67 -4.43
N THR A 152 4.09 25.58 -3.77
CA THR A 152 3.35 24.30 -3.80
C THR A 152 2.64 23.99 -2.48
N GLY A 153 3.10 24.60 -1.38
CA GLY A 153 2.69 24.26 -0.02
C GLY A 153 3.30 22.98 0.53
N GLY A 154 4.07 22.26 -0.28
CA GLY A 154 4.76 21.04 0.13
C GLY A 154 6.00 21.30 0.96
N VAL A 155 6.41 20.27 1.69
CA VAL A 155 7.60 20.30 2.54
C VAL A 155 8.66 19.33 2.03
N ALA A 156 9.87 19.85 1.83
CA ALA A 156 11.09 19.08 1.58
C ALA A 156 11.95 19.01 2.86
N ASN A 157 12.97 18.14 2.86
CA ASN A 157 13.94 17.97 3.96
C ASN A 157 13.31 17.76 5.35
N LEU A 158 12.10 17.20 5.39
CA LEU A 158 11.34 17.01 6.61
C LEU A 158 12.01 15.98 7.52
N LYS A 159 12.28 16.40 8.76
CA LYS A 159 12.71 15.52 9.85
C LYS A 159 11.82 15.76 11.04
N TYR A 160 11.13 14.71 11.48
CA TYR A 160 10.19 14.80 12.59
C TYR A 160 10.64 13.93 13.74
N TYR A 161 10.72 14.49 14.95
CA TYR A 161 11.19 13.83 16.14
C TYR A 161 10.15 13.95 17.24
N VAL A 162 9.72 12.82 17.79
CA VAL A 162 8.74 12.81 18.89
C VAL A 162 9.10 11.79 19.96
N LEU A 163 8.62 12.04 21.17
CA LEU A 163 8.49 11.04 22.21
C LEU A 163 7.05 10.56 22.27
N LEU A 164 6.86 9.24 22.14
CA LEU A 164 5.59 8.57 22.37
C LEU A 164 5.58 7.97 23.77
N ARG A 165 4.50 8.22 24.53
CA ARG A 165 4.30 7.67 25.87
C ARG A 165 2.88 7.19 26.03
N ASN A 166 2.71 6.03 26.68
CA ASN A 166 1.46 5.48 27.17
C ASN A 166 1.78 4.23 28.02
N SER A 167 0.79 3.72 28.75
CA SER A 167 0.97 2.52 29.57
C SER A 167 1.41 1.27 28.80
N ALA A 168 0.99 1.08 27.54
CA ALA A 168 1.35 -0.10 26.77
C ALA A 168 2.84 -0.09 26.35
N ILE A 169 3.37 1.07 25.97
CA ILE A 169 4.81 1.26 25.72
C ILE A 169 5.60 1.03 27.00
N ASP A 170 5.13 1.56 28.13
CA ASP A 170 5.78 1.37 29.44
C ASP A 170 5.86 -0.12 29.80
N ILE A 171 4.75 -0.84 29.65
CA ILE A 171 4.66 -2.29 29.90
C ILE A 171 5.57 -3.09 28.95
N LEU A 172 5.65 -2.71 27.67
CA LEU A 172 6.55 -3.35 26.70
C LEU A 172 8.02 -3.16 27.09
N LEU A 173 8.40 -1.95 27.54
CA LEU A 173 9.75 -1.66 28.01
C LEU A 173 10.07 -2.36 29.34
N ASP A 174 9.10 -2.48 30.24
CA ASP A 174 9.25 -3.25 31.48
C ASP A 174 9.49 -4.74 31.21
N ALA A 175 8.84 -5.29 30.17
CA ALA A 175 9.11 -6.65 29.69
C ALA A 175 10.48 -6.80 29.02
N ASN A 176 11.10 -5.70 28.59
CA ASN A 176 12.37 -5.66 27.86
C ASN A 176 13.30 -4.55 28.40
N PRO A 177 13.80 -4.66 29.64
CA PRO A 177 14.50 -3.55 30.33
C PRO A 177 15.85 -3.16 29.73
N LYS A 178 16.36 -3.92 28.75
CA LYS A 178 17.57 -3.61 27.98
C LYS A 178 17.32 -2.72 26.76
N ILE A 179 16.05 -2.43 26.46
CA ILE A 179 15.65 -1.49 25.42
C ILE A 179 15.51 -0.11 26.04
N ASP A 180 16.35 0.82 25.58
CA ASP A 180 16.17 2.23 25.91
C ASP A 180 14.93 2.77 25.20
N ARG A 181 14.16 3.65 25.85
CA ARG A 181 13.04 4.32 25.18
C ARG A 181 13.57 5.14 24.00
N PRO A 182 13.17 4.82 22.75
CA PRO A 182 13.68 5.53 21.59
C PRO A 182 12.99 6.88 21.43
N VAL A 183 13.74 7.85 20.90
CA VAL A 183 13.11 8.97 20.17
C VAL A 183 12.59 8.38 18.86
N VAL A 184 11.30 8.56 18.60
CA VAL A 184 10.70 8.11 17.35
C VAL A 184 10.99 9.16 16.28
N VAL A 185 11.56 8.73 15.17
CA VAL A 185 11.97 9.59 14.06
C VAL A 185 11.10 9.27 12.85
N PHE A 186 10.59 10.30 12.18
CA PHE A 186 9.88 10.17 10.91
C PHE A 186 10.63 10.95 9.80
N PRO A 187 11.04 10.28 8.71
CA PRO A 187 11.02 8.82 8.57
C PRO A 187 12.20 8.23 9.38
N GLY A 188 12.02 7.05 9.96
CA GLY A 188 13.10 6.34 10.67
C GLY A 188 13.98 5.55 9.70
N ILE A 189 14.39 4.33 10.05
CA ILE A 189 15.20 3.48 9.15
C ILE A 189 14.38 3.05 7.92
N ARG A 190 13.11 2.70 8.16
CA ARG A 190 12.06 2.49 7.15
C ARG A 190 10.81 3.24 7.58
N GLY A 191 9.95 3.56 6.61
CA GLY A 191 8.74 4.35 6.79
C GLY A 191 8.65 5.52 5.81
N SER A 192 7.58 6.30 5.93
CA SER A 192 7.34 7.47 5.09
C SER A 192 7.03 8.70 5.93
N VAL A 193 7.37 9.87 5.41
CA VAL A 193 7.02 11.15 6.03
C VAL A 193 6.59 12.14 4.95
N TRP A 194 5.60 12.97 5.27
CA TRP A 194 5.29 14.15 4.49
C TRP A 194 4.57 15.19 5.36
N ALA A 195 4.63 16.44 4.92
CA ALA A 195 3.81 17.51 5.47
C ALA A 195 3.40 18.48 4.37
N ARG A 196 2.28 19.17 4.59
CA ARG A 196 1.79 20.23 3.72
C ARG A 196 1.23 21.39 4.53
N PHE A 197 1.40 22.59 3.99
CA PHE A 197 0.76 23.80 4.45
C PHE A 197 -0.30 24.28 3.45
N GLU A 198 -1.41 24.81 3.97
CA GLU A 198 -2.49 25.40 3.17
C GLU A 198 -2.84 26.80 3.70
N GLN A 199 -3.13 27.75 2.80
CA GLN A 199 -3.47 29.12 3.20
C GLN A 199 -4.84 29.17 3.87
N ARG A 200 -4.90 29.78 5.06
CA ARG A 200 -6.16 30.09 5.75
C ARG A 200 -6.65 31.51 5.41
N PRO A 201 -7.98 31.78 5.51
CA PRO A 201 -8.53 33.12 5.32
C PRO A 201 -8.02 34.17 6.31
N ASP A 202 -7.60 33.75 7.50
CA ASP A 202 -7.06 34.60 8.57
C ASP A 202 -5.58 35.00 8.36
N GLY A 203 -4.96 34.54 7.27
CA GLY A 203 -3.55 34.80 6.97
C GLY A 203 -2.55 33.85 7.65
N LEU A 204 -3.03 32.89 8.43
CA LEU A 204 -2.21 31.79 8.98
C LEU A 204 -2.15 30.63 7.97
N LEU A 205 -1.36 29.60 8.30
CA LEU A 205 -1.21 28.40 7.47
C LEU A 205 -1.72 27.16 8.20
N ASP A 206 -2.69 26.45 7.65
CA ASP A 206 -3.06 25.12 8.15
C ASP A 206 -1.91 24.15 7.96
N PHE A 207 -1.67 23.29 8.94
CA PHE A 207 -0.61 22.29 8.91
C PHE A 207 -1.23 20.89 8.86
N THR A 208 -0.73 20.04 7.97
CA THR A 208 -1.03 18.62 7.94
C THR A 208 0.27 17.84 7.85
N PHE A 209 0.42 16.84 8.71
CA PHE A 209 1.59 15.98 8.79
C PHE A 209 1.17 14.52 8.86
N ARG A 210 1.95 13.66 8.22
CA ARG A 210 1.91 12.21 8.43
C ARG A 210 3.32 11.66 8.49
N GLY A 211 3.55 10.79 9.46
CA GLY A 211 4.77 9.99 9.58
C GLY A 211 4.42 8.55 9.94
N SER A 212 5.11 7.62 9.31
CA SER A 212 5.19 6.21 9.71
C SER A 212 6.65 5.81 9.83
N THR A 213 6.93 4.87 10.74
CA THR A 213 8.26 4.28 10.82
C THR A 213 8.21 2.82 11.24
N PHE A 214 9.31 2.11 11.01
CA PHE A 214 9.52 0.74 11.38
C PHE A 214 10.55 0.65 12.50
N LEU A 215 10.19 -0.03 13.59
CA LEU A 215 11.09 -0.32 14.70
C LEU A 215 11.13 -1.83 14.94
N ALA A 216 12.16 -2.50 14.44
CA ALA A 216 12.39 -3.91 14.73
C ALA A 216 13.01 -4.08 16.13
N LEU A 217 12.44 -4.96 16.95
CA LEU A 217 13.06 -5.36 18.23
C LEU A 217 14.10 -6.48 18.05
N GLY A 218 14.02 -7.22 16.95
CA GLY A 218 14.98 -8.27 16.60
C GLY A 218 14.89 -9.50 17.49
N ARG A 219 15.99 -10.27 17.56
CA ARG A 219 16.08 -11.51 18.36
C ARG A 219 16.18 -11.23 19.86
N ASP A 220 17.07 -10.32 20.23
CA ASP A 220 17.44 -10.05 21.61
C ASP A 220 17.85 -8.58 21.78
N ALA A 221 17.70 -8.09 23.01
CA ALA A 221 18.23 -6.81 23.46
C ALA A 221 19.40 -7.10 24.41
N GLN A 222 20.63 -6.91 23.92
CA GLN A 222 21.86 -7.15 24.70
C GLN A 222 21.98 -8.59 25.24
N GLY A 223 21.58 -9.59 24.44
CA GLY A 223 21.60 -11.00 24.81
C GLY A 223 20.37 -11.49 25.57
N GLU A 224 19.45 -10.61 25.97
CA GLU A 224 18.15 -10.99 26.55
C GLU A 224 17.09 -11.10 25.46
N THR A 225 16.44 -12.28 25.37
CA THR A 225 15.40 -12.55 24.39
C THR A 225 14.26 -11.55 24.46
N ILE A 226 13.85 -11.01 23.31
CA ILE A 226 12.68 -10.12 23.21
C ILE A 226 11.42 -10.83 23.68
N ARG A 227 10.61 -10.12 24.48
CA ARG A 227 9.35 -10.61 25.02
C ARG A 227 8.19 -9.69 24.69
N PHE A 228 7.03 -10.27 24.47
CA PHE A 228 5.78 -9.55 24.31
C PHE A 228 4.99 -9.59 25.62
N PRO A 229 4.50 -8.44 26.12
CA PRO A 229 3.67 -8.43 27.31
C PRO A 229 2.32 -9.10 27.05
N MET A 230 1.77 -9.72 28.08
CA MET A 230 0.43 -10.32 28.08
C MET A 230 -0.50 -9.45 28.92
N PRO A 231 -1.82 -9.45 28.63
CA PRO A 231 -2.80 -8.61 29.35
C PRO A 231 -3.13 -9.11 30.76
N TYR A 232 -2.27 -9.95 31.35
CA TYR A 232 -2.38 -10.46 32.71
C TYR A 232 -1.38 -9.74 33.59
N CYS A 233 -1.83 -8.62 34.16
CA CYS A 233 -1.00 -7.75 34.96
C CYS A 233 -1.42 -7.74 36.43
N ASN A 234 -0.45 -7.67 37.33
CA ASN A 234 -0.64 -7.16 38.67
C ASN A 234 -0.19 -5.68 38.70
N PRO A 235 -0.36 -4.95 39.82
CA PRO A 235 0.03 -3.53 39.88
C PRO A 235 1.51 -3.25 39.65
N LEU A 236 2.39 -4.26 39.67
CA LEU A 236 3.83 -4.13 39.55
C LEU A 236 4.38 -4.66 38.22
N HIS A 237 3.77 -5.69 37.63
CA HIS A 237 4.28 -6.39 36.45
C HIS A 237 3.17 -7.08 35.64
N CYS A 238 3.40 -7.19 34.34
CA CYS A 238 2.61 -8.03 33.43
C CYS A 238 3.34 -9.34 33.13
N ALA A 239 2.57 -10.43 32.99
CA ALA A 239 3.10 -11.65 32.38
C ALA A 239 3.61 -11.35 30.96
N ASN A 240 4.55 -12.15 30.45
CA ASN A 240 5.11 -11.96 29.12
C ASN A 240 5.51 -13.31 28.49
N ILE A 241 5.62 -13.34 27.17
CA ILE A 241 6.00 -14.52 26.38
C ILE A 241 7.16 -14.20 25.44
N PRO A 242 7.98 -15.19 25.03
CA PRO A 242 8.98 -14.98 23.98
C PRO A 242 8.33 -14.49 22.69
N ALA A 243 8.94 -13.49 22.06
CA ALA A 243 8.42 -12.89 20.84
C ALA A 243 9.56 -12.33 19.97
N ARG A 244 10.48 -13.21 19.60
CA ARG A 244 11.67 -12.86 18.81
C ARG A 244 11.23 -12.40 17.42
N GLY A 245 11.78 -11.28 16.97
CA GLY A 245 11.42 -10.66 15.69
C GLY A 245 10.19 -9.76 15.77
N THR A 246 9.61 -9.51 16.95
CA THR A 246 8.55 -8.50 17.08
C THR A 246 8.99 -7.17 16.48
N SER A 247 8.10 -6.52 15.73
CA SER A 247 8.30 -5.17 15.21
C SER A 247 7.13 -4.26 15.54
N LEU A 248 7.42 -2.98 15.66
CA LEU A 248 6.45 -1.91 15.84
C LEU A 248 6.40 -1.09 14.56
N HIS A 249 5.24 -0.55 14.26
CA HIS A 249 5.02 0.37 13.16
C HIS A 249 4.34 1.64 13.68
N PRO A 250 5.05 2.49 14.46
CA PRO A 250 4.46 3.70 14.98
C PRO A 250 4.04 4.63 13.85
N HIS A 251 2.87 5.25 14.01
CA HIS A 251 2.37 6.25 13.08
C HIS A 251 1.80 7.46 13.80
N LEU A 252 1.93 8.60 13.13
CA LEU A 252 1.47 9.89 13.63
C LEU A 252 0.85 10.67 12.49
N TYR A 253 -0.38 11.11 12.69
CA TYR A 253 -1.06 12.03 11.79
C TYR A 253 -1.55 13.23 12.58
N LEU A 254 -1.17 14.43 12.14
CA LEU A 254 -1.54 15.69 12.79
C LEU A 254 -2.17 16.61 11.75
N SER A 255 -3.30 17.21 12.09
CA SER A 255 -3.93 18.21 11.23
C SER A 255 -4.63 19.30 12.04
N THR A 256 -4.50 20.54 11.57
CA THR A 256 -5.28 21.68 12.06
C THR A 256 -6.60 21.85 11.31
N LYS A 257 -6.86 20.98 10.31
CA LYS A 257 -8.06 21.01 9.46
C LYS A 257 -9.11 20.01 9.93
N GLU A 258 -10.36 20.32 9.62
CA GLU A 258 -11.45 19.35 9.72
C GLU A 258 -11.22 18.17 8.75
N PRO A 259 -11.66 16.95 9.12
CA PRO A 259 -11.68 15.81 8.21
C PRO A 259 -12.45 16.13 6.92
N GLU A 260 -11.98 15.60 5.80
CA GLU A 260 -12.57 15.89 4.49
C GLU A 260 -13.80 15.03 4.18
N GLY A 261 -14.73 15.61 3.41
CA GLY A 261 -15.88 14.93 2.81
C GLY A 261 -17.21 15.11 3.55
N PRO A 262 -18.34 14.99 2.84
CA PRO A 262 -19.65 15.08 3.45
C PRO A 262 -19.92 13.87 4.34
N GLU A 263 -20.80 14.05 5.33
CA GLU A 263 -21.36 12.92 6.07
C GLU A 263 -22.08 11.96 5.11
N CYS A 264 -21.93 10.66 5.33
CA CYS A 264 -22.51 9.61 4.49
C CYS A 264 -23.92 9.21 4.93
N ALA A 265 -24.42 9.67 6.08
CA ALA A 265 -25.70 9.23 6.63
C ALA A 265 -26.87 9.49 5.64
N PRO A 266 -27.79 8.52 5.45
CA PRO A 266 -27.91 7.21 6.11
C PRO A 266 -27.12 6.07 5.41
N ASN A 267 -26.33 6.39 4.39
CA ASN A 267 -25.63 5.42 3.52
C ASN A 267 -24.21 5.09 3.99
N CYS A 268 -23.89 5.31 5.27
CA CYS A 268 -22.59 4.96 5.80
C CYS A 268 -22.36 3.45 5.74
N PRO A 269 -21.13 3.01 5.38
CA PRO A 269 -20.78 1.60 5.44
C PRO A 269 -20.77 1.10 6.89
N ASP A 270 -21.20 -0.14 7.09
CA ASP A 270 -21.06 -0.83 8.38
C ASP A 270 -19.60 -1.28 8.53
N ILE A 271 -18.77 -0.45 9.16
CA ILE A 271 -17.35 -0.73 9.38
C ILE A 271 -17.19 -1.76 10.51
N PRO A 272 -16.58 -2.93 10.26
CA PRO A 272 -16.28 -3.90 11.30
C PRO A 272 -15.22 -3.38 12.29
N VAL A 273 -15.19 -3.92 13.50
CA VAL A 273 -14.21 -3.56 14.54
C VAL A 273 -13.51 -4.83 15.03
N ASN A 274 -12.21 -4.72 15.31
CA ASN A 274 -11.34 -5.80 15.79
C ASN A 274 -11.52 -7.13 15.03
N THR A 275 -11.48 -7.08 13.71
CA THR A 275 -11.68 -8.26 12.86
C THR A 275 -10.86 -8.17 11.59
N ILE A 276 -10.54 -9.33 11.03
CA ILE A 276 -9.97 -9.44 9.69
C ILE A 276 -11.09 -9.78 8.71
N ARG A 277 -11.09 -9.11 7.55
CA ARG A 277 -12.00 -9.36 6.42
C ARG A 277 -11.20 -9.48 5.14
N GLU A 278 -11.63 -10.38 4.26
CA GLU A 278 -11.08 -10.51 2.92
C GLU A 278 -12.01 -9.86 1.90
N PHE A 279 -11.41 -9.14 0.94
CA PHE A 279 -12.09 -8.46 -0.14
C PHE A 279 -11.57 -9.01 -1.47
N THR A 280 -12.47 -9.27 -2.42
CA THR A 280 -12.09 -9.61 -3.79
C THR A 280 -11.81 -8.34 -4.59
N VAL A 281 -10.64 -8.25 -5.22
CA VAL A 281 -10.31 -7.12 -6.10
C VAL A 281 -11.17 -7.18 -7.37
N VAL A 282 -11.81 -6.06 -7.71
CA VAL A 282 -12.52 -5.88 -9.00
C VAL A 282 -11.48 -5.45 -10.03
N THR A 283 -10.98 -6.40 -10.81
CA THR A 283 -9.87 -6.23 -11.76
C THR A 283 -10.18 -5.16 -12.79
N ALA A 284 -11.40 -5.08 -13.32
CA ALA A 284 -11.79 -4.03 -14.27
C ALA A 284 -11.69 -2.59 -13.69
N SER A 285 -11.68 -2.45 -12.37
CA SER A 285 -11.61 -1.17 -11.64
C SER A 285 -10.34 -1.04 -10.79
N SER A 286 -9.38 -1.96 -10.95
CA SER A 286 -8.14 -1.97 -10.18
C SER A 286 -6.96 -2.08 -11.12
N SER A 287 -6.04 -1.13 -11.05
CA SER A 287 -4.89 -1.06 -11.93
C SER A 287 -3.77 -0.27 -11.30
N PHE A 288 -2.56 -0.47 -11.80
CA PHE A 288 -1.48 0.48 -11.62
C PHE A 288 -0.90 0.86 -12.98
N GLY A 289 -0.12 1.92 -12.99
CA GLY A 289 0.65 2.29 -14.17
C GLY A 289 1.58 3.46 -13.95
N ASP A 290 2.33 3.71 -15.02
CA ASP A 290 3.42 4.66 -15.14
C ASP A 290 3.14 5.55 -16.35
N ASP A 291 2.99 6.86 -16.16
CA ASP A 291 2.99 7.85 -17.23
C ASP A 291 4.41 8.40 -17.37
N PHE A 292 5.05 8.10 -18.50
CA PHE A 292 6.41 8.49 -18.79
C PHE A 292 6.43 9.68 -19.73
N ASP A 293 6.91 10.84 -19.26
CA ASP A 293 7.33 11.95 -20.12
C ASP A 293 8.82 12.21 -19.90
N LEU A 294 9.65 11.43 -20.57
CA LEU A 294 11.09 11.35 -20.27
C LEU A 294 11.94 12.33 -21.07
N HIS A 295 11.36 12.97 -22.11
CA HIS A 295 12.08 13.82 -23.05
C HIS A 295 13.37 13.17 -23.63
N ILE A 296 13.30 11.87 -23.93
CA ILE A 296 14.38 11.10 -24.55
C ILE A 296 14.10 10.99 -26.06
N PRO A 297 14.97 11.54 -26.94
CA PRO A 297 14.74 11.54 -28.39
C PRO A 297 14.51 10.15 -29.00
N GLN A 298 15.18 9.13 -28.47
CA GLN A 298 15.07 7.73 -28.93
C GLN A 298 13.69 7.14 -28.69
N LEU A 299 12.96 7.63 -27.68
CA LEU A 299 11.59 7.19 -27.40
C LEU A 299 10.56 7.91 -28.29
N GLY A 300 10.84 9.17 -28.64
CA GLY A 300 10.04 9.97 -29.56
C GLY A 300 8.83 10.68 -28.96
N GLY A 301 8.60 10.55 -27.65
CA GLY A 301 7.52 11.24 -26.93
C GLY A 301 7.17 10.55 -25.62
N ALA A 302 6.03 10.93 -25.05
CA ALA A 302 5.49 10.32 -23.83
C ALA A 302 4.82 8.96 -24.10
N ALA A 303 4.70 8.13 -23.07
CA ALA A 303 3.98 6.86 -23.12
C ALA A 303 3.43 6.47 -21.75
N THR A 304 2.31 5.74 -21.75
CA THR A 304 1.71 5.20 -20.53
C THR A 304 1.79 3.68 -20.53
N GLY A 305 2.41 3.10 -19.50
CA GLY A 305 2.40 1.66 -19.20
C GLY A 305 1.40 1.40 -18.07
N ARG A 306 0.58 0.36 -18.17
CA ARG A 306 -0.46 0.08 -17.17
C ARG A 306 -0.97 -1.33 -17.28
N SER A 307 -1.44 -1.89 -16.17
CA SER A 307 -2.02 -3.23 -16.13
C SER A 307 -3.15 -3.31 -15.09
N HIS A 308 -4.15 -4.15 -15.35
CA HIS A 308 -5.18 -4.40 -14.35
C HIS A 308 -4.66 -5.37 -13.28
N LEU A 309 -5.18 -5.26 -12.07
CA LEU A 309 -4.74 -6.03 -10.92
C LEU A 309 -5.77 -7.08 -10.53
N LEU A 310 -5.31 -8.30 -10.28
CA LEU A 310 -6.14 -9.42 -9.86
C LEU A 310 -5.57 -10.03 -8.58
N GLY A 311 -6.44 -10.30 -7.61
CA GLY A 311 -6.05 -10.78 -6.29
C GLY A 311 -7.11 -10.47 -5.24
N ARG A 312 -6.67 -10.32 -4.00
CA ARG A 312 -7.51 -10.03 -2.84
C ARG A 312 -6.85 -8.97 -1.97
N LEU A 313 -7.64 -8.29 -1.15
CA LEU A 313 -7.11 -7.54 -0.02
C LEU A 313 -7.55 -8.23 1.28
N GLN A 314 -6.64 -8.39 2.22
CA GLN A 314 -6.97 -8.66 3.60
C GLN A 314 -6.93 -7.33 4.35
N ILE A 315 -8.05 -6.94 4.94
CA ILE A 315 -8.17 -5.72 5.73
C ILE A 315 -8.43 -6.13 7.17
N GLN A 316 -7.50 -5.78 8.06
CA GLN A 316 -7.71 -5.87 9.49
C GLN A 316 -8.25 -4.54 9.99
N PHE A 317 -9.42 -4.56 10.65
CA PHE A 317 -9.97 -3.43 11.37
C PHE A 317 -9.56 -3.52 12.83
N GLY A 318 -9.02 -2.43 13.37
CA GLY A 318 -8.62 -2.27 14.76
C GLY A 318 -9.79 -1.90 15.69
N PRO A 319 -9.47 -1.47 16.93
CA PRO A 319 -10.47 -1.00 17.88
C PRO A 319 -11.08 0.35 17.47
N TRP A 320 -12.25 0.65 18.04
CA TRP A 320 -12.89 1.95 17.88
C TRP A 320 -12.16 3.00 18.72
N SER A 321 -11.81 4.13 18.11
CA SER A 321 -11.30 5.32 18.80
C SER A 321 -12.04 6.58 18.32
N GLY A 322 -12.77 7.24 19.22
CA GLY A 322 -13.54 8.45 18.87
C GLY A 322 -14.59 8.18 17.78
N ASP A 323 -14.50 8.87 16.65
CA ASP A 323 -15.36 8.67 15.47
C ASP A 323 -14.69 7.80 14.39
N THR A 324 -13.64 7.04 14.74
CA THR A 324 -12.79 6.36 13.76
C THR A 324 -12.51 4.91 14.11
N VAL A 325 -12.18 4.14 13.08
CA VAL A 325 -11.66 2.76 13.21
C VAL A 325 -10.36 2.69 12.43
N SER A 326 -9.29 2.29 13.10
CA SER A 326 -8.01 2.05 12.44
C SER A 326 -8.07 0.79 11.58
N PHE A 327 -7.28 0.73 10.52
CA PHE A 327 -7.19 -0.45 9.68
C PHE A 327 -5.79 -0.64 9.11
N VAL A 328 -5.46 -1.89 8.78
CA VAL A 328 -4.26 -2.30 8.05
C VAL A 328 -4.68 -3.09 6.82
N ILE A 329 -4.02 -2.82 5.69
CA ILE A 329 -4.26 -3.52 4.42
C ILE A 329 -3.05 -4.37 4.11
N GLN A 330 -3.32 -5.62 3.73
CA GLN A 330 -2.36 -6.50 3.10
C GLN A 330 -2.92 -6.97 1.76
N SER A 331 -2.19 -6.70 0.69
CA SER A 331 -2.47 -7.25 -0.63
C SER A 331 -2.18 -8.74 -0.64
N MET A 332 -3.04 -9.53 -1.29
CA MET A 332 -2.90 -10.97 -1.40
C MET A 332 -3.05 -11.44 -2.84
N VAL A 333 -2.32 -12.51 -3.15
CA VAL A 333 -2.51 -13.27 -4.38
C VAL A 333 -3.95 -13.82 -4.50
N PRO A 334 -4.36 -14.21 -5.72
CA PRO A 334 -5.60 -14.94 -5.93
C PRO A 334 -5.68 -16.16 -5.02
N GLU A 335 -6.86 -16.41 -4.47
CA GLU A 335 -7.08 -17.56 -3.59
C GLU A 335 -6.77 -18.87 -4.30
N GLY A 336 -6.26 -19.86 -3.57
CA GLY A 336 -5.91 -21.16 -4.12
C GLY A 336 -4.55 -21.19 -4.84
N LEU A 337 -3.83 -20.07 -4.95
CA LEU A 337 -2.44 -20.09 -5.39
C LEU A 337 -1.57 -20.71 -4.30
N LEU A 338 -1.18 -21.98 -4.49
CA LEU A 338 -0.35 -22.76 -3.56
C LEU A 338 1.16 -22.71 -3.91
N ALA A 339 1.58 -21.70 -4.66
CA ALA A 339 2.97 -21.56 -5.07
C ALA A 339 3.79 -20.89 -3.95
N ASN A 340 5.02 -21.37 -3.73
CA ASN A 340 6.00 -20.56 -3.02
C ASN A 340 6.17 -19.25 -3.78
N PRO A 341 6.13 -18.09 -3.10
CA PRO A 341 6.33 -16.83 -3.78
C PRO A 341 7.71 -16.83 -4.46
N PRO A 342 7.84 -16.21 -5.64
CA PRO A 342 9.15 -15.97 -6.24
C PRO A 342 10.06 -15.31 -5.22
N LYS A 343 11.36 -15.64 -5.23
CA LYS A 343 12.32 -14.89 -4.43
C LYS A 343 12.26 -13.43 -4.88
N SER A 344 11.90 -12.54 -3.98
CA SER A 344 11.86 -11.12 -4.30
C SER A 344 13.28 -10.59 -4.50
N PRO A 345 13.50 -9.72 -5.50
CA PRO A 345 14.78 -9.02 -5.66
C PRO A 345 15.05 -8.03 -4.51
N PHE A 346 14.04 -7.71 -3.69
CA PHE A 346 14.12 -6.74 -2.59
C PHE A 346 14.48 -7.36 -1.23
N GLY A 347 14.64 -8.69 -1.15
CA GLY A 347 15.04 -9.39 0.08
C GLY A 347 13.88 -10.00 0.88
N PRO A 348 14.13 -10.41 2.15
CA PRO A 348 13.13 -11.05 3.01
C PRO A 348 11.90 -10.17 3.26
N GLY A 349 10.71 -10.78 3.33
CA GLY A 349 9.44 -10.09 3.60
C GLY A 349 8.72 -9.56 2.35
N PHE A 350 9.44 -9.30 1.27
CA PHE A 350 8.84 -8.85 0.01
C PHE A 350 8.25 -10.02 -0.76
N VAL A 351 6.93 -10.00 -0.98
CA VAL A 351 6.21 -11.08 -1.66
C VAL A 351 5.26 -10.49 -2.71
N PRO A 352 5.34 -10.92 -3.99
CA PRO A 352 4.33 -10.57 -4.99
C PRO A 352 2.92 -10.91 -4.52
N SER A 353 2.02 -9.92 -4.60
CA SER A 353 0.66 -10.00 -4.08
C SER A 353 -0.38 -9.89 -5.20
N LEU A 354 -0.82 -8.68 -5.55
CA LEU A 354 -1.75 -8.49 -6.67
C LEU A 354 -1.02 -8.76 -7.99
N LEU A 355 -1.60 -9.58 -8.84
CA LEU A 355 -0.99 -10.01 -10.10
C LEU A 355 -1.60 -9.25 -11.26
N GLY A 356 -0.74 -8.73 -12.14
CA GLY A 356 -1.14 -8.02 -13.34
C GLY A 356 -1.08 -8.88 -14.60
N GLN A 357 -1.81 -8.45 -15.63
CA GLN A 357 -1.66 -9.01 -16.97
C GLN A 357 -0.43 -8.44 -17.69
N ASP A 358 0.18 -9.26 -18.56
CA ASP A 358 1.17 -8.79 -19.54
C ASP A 358 0.58 -7.64 -20.36
N GLU A 359 1.36 -6.59 -20.59
CA GLU A 359 0.92 -5.40 -21.32
C GLU A 359 2.05 -4.81 -22.18
N PHE A 360 1.75 -3.79 -22.97
CA PHE A 360 2.77 -3.04 -23.71
C PHE A 360 2.91 -1.61 -23.19
N LEU A 361 4.16 -1.16 -23.04
CA LEU A 361 4.50 0.25 -22.98
C LEU A 361 4.93 0.71 -24.37
N ARG A 362 4.15 1.60 -24.99
CA ARG A 362 4.34 2.02 -26.39
C ARG A 362 4.71 3.49 -26.45
N PHE A 363 6.01 3.76 -26.58
CA PHE A 363 6.48 5.05 -27.03
C PHE A 363 6.32 5.19 -28.55
N PRO A 364 6.30 6.43 -29.09
CA PRO A 364 6.16 6.66 -30.54
C PRO A 364 7.17 5.90 -31.41
N LEU A 365 8.40 5.71 -30.93
CA LEU A 365 9.47 5.04 -31.69
C LEU A 365 9.85 3.65 -31.16
N ILE A 366 9.47 3.32 -29.92
CA ILE A 366 9.91 2.09 -29.24
C ILE A 366 8.76 1.46 -28.46
N THR A 367 8.62 0.14 -28.54
CA THR A 367 7.65 -0.63 -27.75
C THR A 367 8.36 -1.62 -26.85
N TYR A 368 7.95 -1.65 -25.58
CA TYR A 368 8.38 -2.60 -24.56
C TYR A 368 7.20 -3.53 -24.25
N ARG A 369 7.49 -4.82 -24.13
CA ARG A 369 6.54 -5.80 -23.59
C ARG A 369 6.80 -5.91 -22.09
N LEU A 370 5.81 -5.57 -21.29
CA LEU A 370 5.85 -5.66 -19.84
C LEU A 370 5.42 -7.07 -19.44
N LYS A 371 6.29 -7.78 -18.72
CA LYS A 371 6.03 -9.12 -18.18
C LYS A 371 6.24 -9.15 -16.67
N LYS A 372 5.80 -10.24 -16.02
CA LYS A 372 5.94 -10.47 -14.58
C LYS A 372 5.32 -9.34 -13.75
N VAL A 373 4.20 -8.82 -14.25
CA VAL A 373 3.52 -7.66 -13.69
C VAL A 373 2.91 -8.03 -12.34
N ALA A 374 3.34 -7.39 -11.27
CA ALA A 374 2.79 -7.59 -9.93
C ALA A 374 2.93 -6.34 -9.07
N LEU A 375 2.03 -6.21 -8.10
CA LEU A 375 2.19 -5.33 -6.95
C LEU A 375 2.91 -6.12 -5.84
N VAL A 376 3.84 -5.46 -5.16
CA VAL A 376 4.47 -5.98 -3.94
C VAL A 376 4.29 -4.91 -2.86
N ASP A 377 3.68 -5.26 -1.74
CA ASP A 377 3.58 -4.32 -0.62
C ASP A 377 4.95 -4.17 0.07
N GLU A 378 5.22 -3.00 0.62
CA GLU A 378 6.39 -2.79 1.47
C GLU A 378 6.13 -3.37 2.87
N PRO A 379 6.83 -4.43 3.29
CA PRO A 379 6.56 -5.08 4.57
C PRO A 379 6.92 -4.21 5.79
N PHE A 380 7.79 -3.19 5.65
CA PHE A 380 8.27 -2.41 6.78
C PHE A 380 7.52 -1.09 6.97
N ASP A 381 7.02 -0.50 5.89
CA ASP A 381 6.08 0.62 5.91
C ASP A 381 4.69 0.08 5.57
N ILE A 382 3.98 -0.45 6.57
CA ILE A 382 2.71 -1.13 6.32
C ILE A 382 1.62 -0.14 5.86
N ILE A 383 0.71 -0.63 5.02
CA ILE A 383 -0.44 0.16 4.56
C ILE A 383 -1.47 0.24 5.70
N HIS A 384 -1.60 1.41 6.31
CA HIS A 384 -2.51 1.62 7.44
C HIS A 384 -3.24 2.96 7.33
N GLY A 385 -4.34 3.12 8.06
CA GLY A 385 -5.07 4.38 8.18
C GLY A 385 -6.19 4.30 9.20
N ALA A 386 -6.96 5.39 9.31
CA ALA A 386 -8.17 5.44 10.13
C ALA A 386 -9.35 5.85 9.25
N VAL A 387 -10.44 5.08 9.27
CA VAL A 387 -11.68 5.44 8.57
C VAL A 387 -12.57 6.25 9.50
N ASN A 388 -13.05 7.40 9.04
CA ASN A 388 -14.06 8.18 9.75
C ASN A 388 -15.44 7.55 9.54
N LEU A 389 -16.09 7.13 10.63
CA LEU A 389 -17.37 6.43 10.59
C LEU A 389 -18.54 7.31 10.10
N LYS A 390 -18.41 8.63 10.20
CA LYS A 390 -19.44 9.59 9.75
C LYS A 390 -19.39 9.86 8.26
N THR A 391 -18.26 9.63 7.60
CA THR A 391 -18.07 9.94 6.17
C THR A 391 -17.71 8.71 5.32
N GLY A 392 -17.27 7.62 5.94
CA GLY A 392 -16.69 6.45 5.26
C GLY A 392 -15.30 6.72 4.66
N ARG A 393 -14.78 7.95 4.77
CA ARG A 393 -13.48 8.31 4.19
C ARG A 393 -12.34 8.01 5.14
N VAL A 394 -11.20 7.64 4.57
CA VAL A 394 -9.95 7.53 5.31
C VAL A 394 -9.49 8.95 5.69
N ILE A 395 -9.07 9.12 6.93
CA ILE A 395 -8.57 10.39 7.43
C ILE A 395 -7.22 10.70 6.80
N GLY A 396 -7.13 11.91 6.26
CA GLY A 396 -5.92 12.43 5.65
C GLY A 396 -5.51 11.72 4.36
N GLU A 397 -4.27 11.97 3.96
CA GLU A 397 -3.70 11.34 2.77
C GLU A 397 -3.06 10.01 3.19
N MET A 398 -3.70 8.89 2.81
CA MET A 398 -3.19 7.54 3.07
C MET A 398 -2.14 7.17 2.02
N PRO A 399 -0.89 6.89 2.42
CA PRO A 399 0.10 6.31 1.51
C PRO A 399 -0.21 4.83 1.28
N TYR A 400 0.06 4.34 0.06
CA TYR A 400 0.08 2.92 -0.26
C TYR A 400 1.50 2.52 -0.68
N PRO A 401 2.40 2.35 0.30
CA PRO A 401 3.80 1.99 0.04
C PRO A 401 3.87 0.60 -0.61
N SER A 402 4.20 0.60 -1.90
CA SER A 402 4.28 -0.62 -2.72
C SER A 402 5.30 -0.46 -3.85
N PHE A 403 5.65 -1.59 -4.47
CA PHE A 403 6.50 -1.69 -5.64
C PHE A 403 5.71 -2.24 -6.80
N PHE A 404 5.91 -1.61 -7.96
CA PHE A 404 5.44 -2.12 -9.23
C PHE A 404 6.55 -2.99 -9.82
N VAL A 405 6.37 -4.30 -9.74
CA VAL A 405 7.34 -5.25 -10.27
C VAL A 405 6.94 -5.60 -11.68
N GLN A 406 7.86 -5.35 -12.61
CA GLN A 406 7.80 -5.78 -14.00
C GLN A 406 9.24 -5.75 -14.56
N ASP A 407 9.51 -6.48 -15.63
CA ASP A 407 10.86 -6.69 -16.19
C ASP A 407 11.62 -5.39 -16.55
N LEU A 408 10.95 -4.40 -17.14
CA LEU A 408 11.50 -3.07 -17.40
C LEU A 408 11.79 -2.29 -16.11
N ALA A 409 10.97 -2.41 -15.06
CA ALA A 409 11.21 -1.74 -13.76
C ALA A 409 12.44 -2.32 -13.07
N LEU A 410 12.61 -3.64 -13.09
CA LEU A 410 13.81 -4.31 -12.58
C LEU A 410 15.06 -3.85 -13.32
N ALA A 411 15.02 -3.82 -14.66
CA ALA A 411 16.13 -3.30 -15.46
C ALA A 411 16.41 -1.82 -15.15
N LEU A 412 15.39 -1.01 -14.91
CA LEU A 412 15.52 0.41 -14.55
C LEU A 412 16.22 0.58 -13.19
N PHE A 413 15.89 -0.24 -12.18
CA PHE A 413 16.60 -0.22 -10.90
C PHE A 413 18.08 -0.64 -11.06
N GLU A 414 18.34 -1.75 -11.75
CA GLU A 414 19.69 -2.29 -11.94
C GLU A 414 20.59 -1.33 -12.75
N GLN A 415 20.07 -0.73 -13.82
CA GLN A 415 20.86 0.11 -14.73
C GLN A 415 21.19 1.49 -14.16
N ASN A 416 20.54 1.91 -13.07
CA ASN A 416 20.77 3.19 -12.42
C ASN A 416 21.74 3.11 -11.23
N ASP A 417 22.44 1.98 -11.02
CA ASP A 417 23.52 1.85 -10.02
C ASP A 417 23.11 2.27 -8.60
N GLY A 418 21.87 1.97 -8.20
CA GLY A 418 21.33 2.34 -6.89
C GLY A 418 20.98 3.82 -6.73
N ARG A 419 21.02 4.63 -7.81
CA ARG A 419 20.56 6.03 -7.78
C ARG A 419 19.05 6.14 -7.62
N ILE A 420 18.31 5.17 -8.11
CA ILE A 420 16.87 5.05 -7.84
C ILE A 420 16.77 4.30 -6.53
N SER A 421 16.19 4.95 -5.51
CA SER A 421 16.05 4.33 -4.20
C SER A 421 15.32 2.98 -4.34
N PRO A 422 15.80 1.91 -3.68
CA PRO A 422 15.09 0.64 -3.58
C PRO A 422 13.90 0.74 -2.59
N ASP A 423 13.53 1.93 -2.14
CA ASP A 423 12.34 2.14 -1.32
C ASP A 423 11.07 2.07 -2.17
N ALA A 424 9.98 1.68 -1.51
CA ALA A 424 8.67 1.64 -2.13
C ALA A 424 8.32 2.99 -2.76
N PHE A 425 7.48 2.98 -3.80
CA PHE A 425 6.91 4.21 -4.35
C PHE A 425 5.54 4.43 -3.70
N PRO A 426 5.40 5.24 -2.64
CA PRO A 426 4.12 5.42 -2.00
C PRO A 426 3.30 6.33 -2.90
N VAL A 427 2.46 5.73 -3.72
CA VAL A 427 1.29 6.39 -4.29
C VAL A 427 0.42 6.87 -3.14
N LYS A 428 0.11 8.17 -3.13
CA LYS A 428 -0.64 8.82 -2.05
C LYS A 428 -1.96 9.34 -2.58
N VAL A 429 -2.94 9.45 -1.69
CA VAL A 429 -4.14 10.26 -1.95
C VAL A 429 -3.73 11.73 -1.94
N LEU A 430 -3.18 12.25 -3.03
CA LEU A 430 -2.79 13.66 -3.11
C LEU A 430 -4.04 14.54 -3.23
N LYS A 431 -4.15 15.57 -2.39
CA LYS A 431 -5.23 16.56 -2.53
C LYS A 431 -5.05 17.34 -3.84
N LYS A 432 -6.12 17.40 -4.64
CA LYS A 432 -6.18 18.20 -5.87
C LYS A 432 -6.37 19.70 -5.59
N LEU A 433 -5.90 20.51 -6.53
CA LEU A 433 -6.23 21.92 -6.62
C LEU A 433 -7.77 22.12 -6.75
N PRO A 434 -8.34 23.23 -6.24
CA PRO A 434 -9.79 23.46 -6.18
C PRO A 434 -10.56 23.35 -7.51
N SER A 435 -9.87 23.42 -8.65
CA SER A 435 -10.44 23.40 -10.00
C SER A 435 -10.60 22.01 -10.62
N GLN A 436 -10.15 20.93 -9.95
CA GLN A 436 -10.17 19.59 -10.51
C GLN A 436 -11.13 18.65 -9.74
N PRO A 437 -11.84 17.72 -10.42
CA PRO A 437 -12.70 16.75 -9.75
C PRO A 437 -11.90 15.87 -8.78
N GLN A 438 -12.47 15.54 -7.60
CA GLN A 438 -11.85 14.65 -6.59
C GLN A 438 -11.68 13.24 -7.17
N THR A 439 -10.52 12.98 -7.79
CA THR A 439 -10.20 11.67 -8.36
C THR A 439 -9.29 10.84 -7.46
N THR A 440 -8.66 11.42 -6.46
CA THR A 440 -7.84 10.75 -5.45
C THR A 440 -8.65 10.59 -4.17
N TYR A 441 -8.67 9.39 -3.60
CA TYR A 441 -9.45 9.07 -2.41
C TYR A 441 -9.00 7.75 -1.79
N GLY A 442 -9.15 7.64 -0.48
CA GLY A 442 -9.24 6.37 0.24
C GLY A 442 -10.57 6.37 0.97
N LEU A 443 -11.44 5.39 0.70
CA LEU A 443 -12.73 5.31 1.37
C LEU A 443 -13.28 3.90 1.42
N PHE A 444 -14.17 3.70 2.38
CA PHE A 444 -15.10 2.60 2.45
C PHE A 444 -16.49 3.12 2.09
N GLU A 445 -17.21 2.39 1.24
CA GLU A 445 -18.58 2.72 0.86
C GLU A 445 -19.48 1.48 0.90
N LYS A 446 -20.78 1.74 0.96
CA LYS A 446 -21.80 0.71 0.83
C LYS A 446 -22.03 0.42 -0.66
N GLY A 447 -21.79 -0.82 -1.06
CA GLY A 447 -22.04 -1.33 -2.40
C GLY A 447 -23.53 -1.46 -2.72
N VAL A 448 -23.83 -1.79 -3.98
CA VAL A 448 -25.21 -1.82 -4.54
C VAL A 448 -26.17 -2.72 -3.75
N ASN A 449 -25.68 -3.80 -3.14
CA ASN A 449 -26.46 -4.74 -2.33
C ASN A 449 -26.05 -4.72 -0.85
N GLY A 450 -25.47 -3.62 -0.38
CA GLY A 450 -25.01 -3.49 1.00
C GLY A 450 -23.64 -4.12 1.27
N GLN A 451 -22.89 -4.52 0.24
CA GLN A 451 -21.51 -4.96 0.38
C GLN A 451 -20.64 -3.86 1.00
N LEU A 452 -19.58 -4.26 1.70
CA LEU A 452 -18.52 -3.32 2.05
C LEU A 452 -17.54 -3.22 0.88
N VAL A 453 -17.32 -2.00 0.38
CA VAL A 453 -16.43 -1.73 -0.75
C VAL A 453 -15.30 -0.83 -0.27
N PHE A 454 -14.06 -1.30 -0.42
CA PHE A 454 -12.87 -0.48 -0.26
C PHE A 454 -12.47 0.12 -1.61
N ARG A 455 -12.18 1.42 -1.63
CA ARG A 455 -11.58 2.07 -2.79
C ARG A 455 -10.37 2.87 -2.42
N PHE A 456 -9.35 2.75 -3.27
CA PHE A 456 -8.14 3.54 -3.21
C PHE A 456 -7.83 4.12 -4.59
N SER A 457 -7.43 5.38 -4.59
CA SER A 457 -6.99 6.10 -5.77
C SER A 457 -5.86 7.04 -5.37
N GLY A 458 -4.62 6.62 -5.62
CA GLY A 458 -3.41 7.36 -5.29
C GLY A 458 -2.49 7.59 -6.49
N GLU A 459 -1.75 8.69 -6.45
CA GLU A 459 -0.78 9.09 -7.47
C GLU A 459 0.55 9.46 -6.81
N HIS A 460 1.63 9.41 -7.58
CA HIS A 460 2.93 9.90 -7.15
C HIS A 460 3.72 10.39 -8.36
N LYS A 461 4.18 11.64 -8.31
CA LYS A 461 4.90 12.27 -9.40
C LYS A 461 6.34 12.53 -9.00
N ARG A 462 7.30 12.17 -9.86
CA ARG A 462 8.74 12.40 -9.63
C ARG A 462 9.45 12.91 -10.86
N THR A 463 10.59 13.58 -10.61
CA THR A 463 11.54 13.86 -11.68
C THR A 463 12.27 12.59 -12.10
N PHE A 464 12.39 12.40 -13.41
CA PHE A 464 13.25 11.40 -14.04
C PHE A 464 14.52 12.03 -14.63
N PHE A 465 14.82 13.29 -14.30
CA PHE A 465 16.01 13.98 -14.81
C PHE A 465 17.29 13.26 -14.37
N THR A 466 18.21 13.06 -15.32
CA THR A 466 19.50 12.38 -15.17
C THR A 466 19.46 10.87 -14.90
N TYR A 467 18.28 10.25 -14.95
CA TYR A 467 18.14 8.79 -14.84
C TYR A 467 18.25 8.10 -16.20
N ARG A 468 18.70 6.84 -16.16
CA ARG A 468 18.76 5.96 -17.32
C ARG A 468 17.42 5.27 -17.51
N PHE A 469 16.95 5.24 -18.75
CA PHE A 469 15.82 4.43 -19.19
C PHE A 469 16.34 3.25 -20.01
N PRO A 470 15.96 1.99 -19.70
CA PRO A 470 16.46 0.83 -20.40
C PRO A 470 16.14 0.84 -21.90
N SER A 471 17.08 0.36 -22.72
CA SER A 471 16.81 -0.02 -24.11
C SER A 471 15.97 -1.30 -24.17
N PRO A 472 15.33 -1.63 -25.32
CA PRO A 472 14.49 -2.83 -25.44
C PRO A 472 15.19 -4.17 -25.17
N ASP A 473 16.52 -4.23 -25.32
CA ASP A 473 17.32 -5.41 -25.00
C ASP A 473 17.67 -5.51 -23.50
N LEU A 474 17.28 -4.53 -22.70
CA LEU A 474 17.55 -4.40 -21.27
C LEU A 474 19.06 -4.41 -20.93
N VAL A 475 19.93 -4.09 -21.88
CA VAL A 475 21.38 -4.03 -21.69
C VAL A 475 21.79 -2.63 -21.24
N LYS A 476 22.42 -2.51 -20.07
CA LYS A 476 22.84 -1.22 -19.47
C LYS A 476 23.62 -0.32 -20.42
N GLY A 477 24.55 -0.88 -21.20
CA GLY A 477 25.39 -0.14 -22.15
C GLY A 477 24.61 0.57 -23.26
N ASN A 478 23.39 0.10 -23.55
CA ASN A 478 22.52 0.62 -24.60
C ASN A 478 21.40 1.53 -24.06
N SER A 479 21.36 1.75 -22.74
CA SER A 479 20.36 2.59 -22.07
C SER A 479 20.38 4.06 -22.52
N PHE A 480 19.21 4.70 -22.45
CA PHE A 480 19.03 6.10 -22.80
C PHE A 480 19.10 6.97 -21.55
N LEU A 481 19.66 8.17 -21.65
CA LEU A 481 19.75 9.11 -20.52
C LEU A 481 18.72 10.22 -20.67
N ALA A 482 17.90 10.43 -19.65
CA ALA A 482 16.99 11.57 -19.57
C ALA A 482 17.80 12.84 -19.23
N LEU A 483 17.94 13.75 -20.21
CA LEU A 483 18.74 14.97 -20.07
C LEU A 483 17.90 16.25 -19.97
N SER A 484 16.58 16.11 -19.77
CA SER A 484 15.67 17.24 -19.57
C SER A 484 15.29 17.40 -18.11
N PRO A 485 15.34 18.61 -17.52
CA PRO A 485 14.82 18.86 -16.18
C PRO A 485 13.30 18.66 -16.08
N PHE A 486 12.62 18.62 -17.23
CA PHE A 486 11.19 18.32 -17.35
C PHE A 486 10.93 16.83 -17.61
N ALA A 487 11.93 15.96 -17.46
CA ALA A 487 11.69 14.52 -17.53
C ALA A 487 10.95 14.08 -16.25
N GLU A 488 9.78 13.46 -16.41
CA GLU A 488 8.84 13.16 -15.33
C GLU A 488 8.31 11.72 -15.42
N LEU A 489 7.96 11.19 -14.25
CA LEU A 489 7.30 9.89 -14.08
C LEU A 489 6.10 10.08 -13.15
N ASP A 490 4.90 9.81 -13.68
CA ASP A 490 3.65 9.84 -12.91
C ASP A 490 3.17 8.41 -12.66
N LEU A 491 3.32 7.95 -11.42
CA LEU A 491 2.82 6.66 -10.95
C LEU A 491 1.38 6.80 -10.49
N PHE A 492 0.56 5.78 -10.77
CA PHE A 492 -0.78 5.69 -10.17
C PHE A 492 -1.09 4.28 -9.72
N LEU A 493 -1.89 4.19 -8.66
CA LEU A 493 -2.51 2.96 -8.18
C LEU A 493 -3.99 3.23 -7.91
N ARG A 494 -4.81 2.32 -8.41
CA ARG A 494 -6.26 2.31 -8.24
C ARG A 494 -6.64 0.92 -7.78
N ILE A 495 -7.38 0.84 -6.68
CA ILE A 495 -7.91 -0.43 -6.19
C ILE A 495 -9.37 -0.24 -5.85
N GLN A 496 -10.20 -1.15 -6.32
CA GLN A 496 -11.56 -1.36 -5.83
C GLN A 496 -11.68 -2.81 -5.40
N ALA A 497 -12.01 -3.04 -4.14
CA ALA A 497 -12.17 -4.39 -3.61
C ALA A 497 -13.51 -4.50 -2.86
N VAL A 498 -14.17 -5.64 -2.99
CA VAL A 498 -15.55 -5.85 -2.51
C VAL A 498 -15.58 -7.06 -1.57
N GLN A 499 -16.25 -6.89 -0.44
CA GLN A 499 -16.62 -7.98 0.46
C GLN A 499 -18.12 -8.27 0.29
N THR A 500 -18.47 -9.48 -0.16
CA THR A 500 -19.86 -9.92 -0.26
C THR A 500 -20.50 -10.12 1.12
N VAL A 501 -21.81 -9.91 1.20
CA VAL A 501 -22.59 -10.01 2.46
C VAL A 501 -23.59 -11.16 2.45
N ASP A 502 -23.78 -11.78 1.30
CA ASP A 502 -24.80 -12.78 1.01
C ASP A 502 -24.19 -14.03 0.37
N THR A 503 -24.88 -15.16 0.46
CA THR A 503 -24.47 -16.41 -0.20
C THR A 503 -24.96 -16.40 -1.65
N PRO A 504 -24.06 -16.36 -2.65
CA PRO A 504 -24.44 -16.36 -4.04
C PRO A 504 -25.20 -17.63 -4.43
N ARG A 505 -26.23 -17.48 -5.27
CA ARG A 505 -27.00 -18.63 -5.80
C ARG A 505 -26.90 -18.79 -7.31
N VAL A 506 -26.28 -17.83 -7.98
CA VAL A 506 -26.16 -17.83 -9.43
C VAL A 506 -25.02 -18.69 -9.93
N ARG A 507 -25.22 -19.22 -11.14
CA ARG A 507 -24.17 -19.79 -11.96
C ARG A 507 -23.84 -18.79 -13.05
N LYS A 508 -22.56 -18.47 -13.20
CA LYS A 508 -22.08 -17.59 -14.25
C LYS A 508 -21.61 -18.44 -15.42
N THR A 509 -22.21 -18.21 -16.59
CA THR A 509 -21.90 -18.92 -17.82
C THR A 509 -21.63 -17.93 -18.94
N GLY A 510 -20.72 -18.28 -19.83
CA GLY A 510 -20.46 -17.51 -21.04
C GLY A 510 -19.39 -18.15 -21.89
N ALA A 511 -19.26 -17.69 -23.13
CA ALA A 511 -18.22 -18.11 -24.03
C ALA A 511 -17.98 -17.04 -25.08
N GLU A 512 -16.75 -16.91 -25.53
CA GLU A 512 -16.38 -16.08 -26.67
C GLU A 512 -15.31 -16.80 -27.49
N THR A 513 -15.27 -16.50 -28.79
CA THR A 513 -14.31 -17.10 -29.71
C THR A 513 -13.51 -16.02 -30.43
N ASN A 514 -12.23 -16.29 -30.63
CA ASN A 514 -11.34 -15.47 -31.46
C ASN A 514 -11.25 -13.99 -31.03
N VAL A 515 -11.29 -13.74 -29.73
CA VAL A 515 -11.19 -12.42 -29.09
C VAL A 515 -9.75 -11.93 -29.19
N LEU A 516 -9.56 -10.64 -29.50
CA LEU A 516 -8.24 -10.00 -29.49
C LEU A 516 -7.91 -9.51 -28.08
N SER A 517 -6.77 -9.91 -27.54
CA SER A 517 -6.25 -9.38 -26.28
C SER A 517 -5.54 -8.03 -26.46
N SER A 518 -5.32 -7.31 -25.36
CA SER A 518 -4.56 -6.04 -25.35
C SER A 518 -3.12 -6.20 -25.85
N ILE A 519 -2.54 -7.40 -25.69
CA ILE A 519 -1.22 -7.75 -26.20
C ILE A 519 -1.23 -8.30 -27.64
N GLY A 520 -2.38 -8.25 -28.33
CA GLY A 520 -2.50 -8.66 -29.73
C GLY A 520 -2.65 -10.18 -29.97
N ASP A 521 -2.56 -11.00 -28.91
CA ASP A 521 -2.86 -12.43 -29.00
C ASP A 521 -4.36 -12.64 -29.21
N ARG A 522 -4.72 -13.62 -30.04
CA ARG A 522 -6.11 -14.08 -30.17
C ARG A 522 -6.39 -15.19 -29.18
N PHE A 523 -7.54 -15.19 -28.52
CA PHE A 523 -7.93 -16.24 -27.58
C PHE A 523 -9.43 -16.56 -27.64
N SER A 524 -9.82 -17.72 -27.10
CA SER A 524 -11.22 -18.12 -26.89
C SER A 524 -11.38 -18.64 -25.47
N TYR A 525 -12.57 -18.54 -24.91
CA TYR A 525 -12.88 -19.12 -23.61
C TYR A 525 -14.34 -19.57 -23.53
N SER A 526 -14.61 -20.53 -22.65
CA SER A 526 -15.96 -20.93 -22.26
C SER A 526 -15.96 -21.30 -20.79
N TYR A 527 -17.04 -20.95 -20.08
CA TYR A 527 -17.10 -21.16 -18.64
C TYR A 527 -18.53 -21.41 -18.17
N SER A 528 -18.64 -22.20 -17.10
CA SER A 528 -19.84 -22.41 -16.30
C SER A 528 -19.41 -22.63 -14.86
N ILE A 529 -19.49 -21.56 -14.06
CA ILE A 529 -18.95 -21.54 -12.70
C ILE A 529 -20.07 -21.19 -11.71
N PRO A 530 -20.41 -22.08 -10.78
CA PRO A 530 -21.34 -21.80 -9.70
C PRO A 530 -20.69 -20.83 -8.70
N CYS A 531 -21.38 -19.76 -8.32
CA CYS A 531 -20.88 -18.83 -7.31
C CYS A 531 -20.89 -19.41 -5.89
N ASN A 532 -21.63 -20.50 -5.67
CA ASN A 532 -21.50 -21.38 -4.51
C ASN A 532 -21.12 -22.79 -5.01
N PRO A 533 -19.83 -23.15 -5.01
CA PRO A 533 -19.35 -24.36 -5.69
C PRO A 533 -19.57 -25.67 -4.93
N ALA A 534 -19.99 -25.63 -3.66
CA ALA A 534 -20.14 -26.84 -2.86
C ALA A 534 -21.18 -27.81 -3.45
N GLY A 535 -20.73 -28.98 -3.90
CA GLY A 535 -21.59 -30.01 -4.50
C GLY A 535 -22.04 -29.75 -5.94
N GLU A 536 -21.57 -28.67 -6.57
CA GLU A 536 -21.97 -28.25 -7.91
C GLU A 536 -20.91 -28.61 -8.96
N SER A 537 -21.35 -28.86 -10.19
CA SER A 537 -20.42 -29.06 -11.33
C SER A 537 -19.91 -27.72 -11.86
N PHE A 538 -18.72 -27.72 -12.47
CA PHE A 538 -18.14 -26.55 -13.12
C PHE A 538 -17.46 -26.93 -14.44
N SER A 539 -17.28 -25.96 -15.32
CA SER A 539 -16.42 -26.08 -16.49
C SER A 539 -15.70 -24.76 -16.78
N PHE A 540 -14.45 -24.86 -17.20
CA PHE A 540 -13.70 -23.73 -17.72
C PHE A 540 -12.68 -24.24 -18.74
N GLU A 541 -12.72 -23.65 -19.93
CA GLU A 541 -11.77 -23.88 -21.00
C GLU A 541 -11.29 -22.55 -21.58
N TYR A 542 -9.98 -22.42 -21.78
CA TYR A 542 -9.35 -21.25 -22.36
C TYR A 542 -8.35 -21.70 -23.43
N THR A 543 -8.37 -21.06 -24.61
CA THR A 543 -7.40 -21.32 -25.68
C THR A 543 -6.73 -20.02 -26.10
N ASN A 544 -5.40 -19.96 -26.01
CA ASN A 544 -4.59 -18.91 -26.61
C ASN A 544 -4.01 -19.40 -27.95
N PHE A 545 -4.26 -18.66 -29.03
CA PHE A 545 -3.82 -19.00 -30.39
C PHE A 545 -2.40 -18.50 -30.73
N ASN A 546 -1.65 -17.97 -29.77
CA ASN A 546 -0.26 -17.57 -29.99
C ASN A 546 0.58 -18.77 -30.47
N PRO A 547 1.38 -18.65 -31.56
CA PRO A 547 2.17 -19.77 -32.06
C PRO A 547 3.32 -20.19 -31.13
N GLY A 548 3.77 -19.30 -30.25
CA GLY A 548 4.85 -19.51 -29.29
C GLY A 548 4.44 -20.32 -28.05
N THR A 549 5.25 -20.23 -26.99
CA THR A 549 5.07 -21.00 -25.75
C THR A 549 3.81 -20.62 -24.98
N SER A 550 3.33 -19.38 -25.10
CA SER A 550 2.12 -18.89 -24.43
C SER A 550 0.81 -19.39 -25.03
N GLY A 551 0.84 -19.97 -26.24
CA GLY A 551 -0.34 -20.55 -26.87
C GLY A 551 -0.61 -21.98 -26.45
N GLY A 552 -1.88 -22.40 -26.51
CA GLY A 552 -2.35 -23.71 -26.07
C GLY A 552 -3.75 -23.62 -25.46
N THR A 553 -4.27 -24.76 -25.03
CA THR A 553 -5.59 -24.87 -24.40
C THR A 553 -5.46 -25.32 -22.95
N PHE A 554 -6.00 -24.52 -22.03
CA PHE A 554 -6.20 -24.88 -20.64
C PHE A 554 -7.59 -25.50 -20.46
N ARG A 555 -7.65 -26.67 -19.80
CA ARG A 555 -8.90 -27.30 -19.35
C ARG A 555 -8.88 -27.45 -17.83
N MET A 556 -9.83 -26.83 -17.14
CA MET A 556 -9.91 -26.89 -15.69
C MET A 556 -10.46 -28.24 -15.23
N ASN A 557 -9.77 -28.88 -14.28
CA ASN A 557 -10.15 -30.17 -13.71
C ASN A 557 -10.53 -30.07 -12.24
N ARG A 558 -10.07 -29.03 -11.54
CA ARG A 558 -10.35 -28.74 -10.13
C ARG A 558 -10.57 -27.25 -9.95
N LEU A 559 -11.67 -26.89 -9.31
CA LEU A 559 -11.96 -25.54 -8.88
C LEU A 559 -11.37 -25.33 -7.49
N ALA A 560 -10.60 -24.27 -7.29
CA ALA A 560 -9.94 -23.99 -6.02
C ALA A 560 -10.70 -22.93 -5.22
N ALA A 561 -11.09 -21.83 -5.87
CA ALA A 561 -11.87 -20.77 -5.25
C ALA A 561 -12.80 -20.08 -6.25
N VAL A 562 -13.90 -19.52 -5.75
CA VAL A 562 -14.84 -18.69 -6.51
C VAL A 562 -15.33 -17.56 -5.64
N HIS A 563 -15.32 -16.35 -6.21
CA HIS A 563 -15.93 -15.16 -5.64
C HIS A 563 -16.80 -14.49 -6.70
N CYS A 564 -18.05 -14.23 -6.37
CA CYS A 564 -18.93 -13.47 -7.25
C CYS A 564 -19.27 -12.13 -6.61
N VAL A 565 -19.05 -11.05 -7.35
CA VAL A 565 -19.20 -9.68 -6.87
C VAL A 565 -20.00 -8.87 -7.88
N ASN A 566 -20.50 -7.71 -7.46
CA ASN A 566 -21.16 -6.78 -8.34
C ASN A 566 -20.23 -5.62 -8.67
N SER A 567 -20.18 -5.26 -9.96
CA SER A 567 -19.65 -3.98 -10.38
C SER A 567 -20.47 -2.84 -9.77
N ARG A 568 -19.87 -1.66 -9.67
CA ARG A 568 -20.52 -0.47 -9.10
C ARG A 568 -21.82 -0.11 -9.81
N THR A 569 -21.89 -0.34 -11.12
CA THR A 569 -23.03 -0.01 -11.97
C THR A 569 -24.02 -1.17 -12.08
N SER A 570 -23.81 -2.26 -11.34
CA SER A 570 -24.72 -3.39 -11.32
C SER A 570 -26.09 -2.94 -10.79
N THR A 571 -27.13 -3.43 -11.45
CA THR A 571 -28.53 -3.28 -11.02
C THR A 571 -29.12 -4.61 -10.56
N LEU A 572 -28.27 -5.64 -10.41
CA LEU A 572 -28.68 -6.97 -10.02
C LEU A 572 -29.05 -7.03 -8.53
N PRO A 573 -30.12 -7.75 -8.17
CA PRO A 573 -30.54 -7.88 -6.78
C PRO A 573 -29.52 -8.68 -5.94
N PRO A 574 -29.60 -8.64 -4.61
CA PRO A 574 -28.83 -9.52 -3.74
C PRO A 574 -28.98 -11.00 -4.15
N GLY A 575 -27.88 -11.75 -4.15
CA GLY A 575 -27.77 -13.13 -4.61
C GLY A 575 -27.38 -13.30 -6.08
N ASP A 576 -27.58 -12.25 -6.89
CA ASP A 576 -27.18 -12.18 -8.30
C ASP A 576 -25.96 -11.26 -8.49
N TYR A 577 -25.07 -11.67 -9.39
CA TYR A 577 -23.80 -10.98 -9.61
C TYR A 577 -23.45 -10.86 -11.08
N ASP A 578 -22.80 -9.75 -11.45
CA ASP A 578 -22.32 -9.51 -12.81
C ASP A 578 -20.88 -9.99 -13.03
N THR A 579 -20.12 -10.20 -11.95
CA THR A 579 -18.69 -10.53 -12.01
C THR A 579 -18.41 -11.85 -11.30
N VAL A 580 -17.64 -12.74 -11.93
CA VAL A 580 -17.08 -13.95 -11.32
C VAL A 580 -15.56 -13.88 -11.36
N THR A 581 -14.94 -14.08 -10.20
CA THR A 581 -13.51 -14.31 -10.03
C THR A 581 -13.33 -15.75 -9.59
N PHE A 582 -12.40 -16.46 -10.21
CA PHE A 582 -12.21 -17.87 -9.92
C PHE A 582 -10.75 -18.27 -10.10
N SER A 583 -10.38 -19.36 -9.43
CA SER A 583 -9.10 -20.00 -9.59
C SER A 583 -9.25 -21.52 -9.59
N GLY A 584 -8.29 -22.21 -10.20
CA GLY A 584 -8.35 -23.66 -10.29
C GLY A 584 -7.11 -24.29 -10.90
N PHE A 585 -7.12 -25.62 -10.95
CA PHE A 585 -6.04 -26.45 -11.48
C PHE A 585 -6.53 -27.26 -12.67
N GLY A 586 -5.66 -27.44 -13.66
CA GLY A 586 -6.02 -28.08 -14.91
C GLY A 586 -4.84 -28.53 -15.74
N THR A 587 -5.13 -28.94 -16.96
CA THR A 587 -4.12 -29.40 -17.94
C THR A 587 -3.93 -28.34 -19.01
N TRP A 588 -2.68 -28.17 -19.45
CA TRP A 588 -2.34 -27.36 -20.62
C TRP A 588 -2.02 -28.26 -21.81
N SER A 589 -2.59 -27.98 -22.99
CA SER A 589 -2.53 -28.89 -24.15
C SER A 589 -1.12 -29.13 -24.69
N LYS A 590 -0.16 -28.25 -24.39
CA LYS A 590 1.25 -28.41 -24.79
C LYS A 590 2.09 -29.13 -23.74
N ASP A 591 1.52 -29.48 -22.59
CA ASP A 591 2.22 -30.22 -21.55
C ASP A 591 2.37 -31.69 -21.92
N LYS A 592 3.41 -32.31 -21.36
CA LYS A 592 3.54 -33.76 -21.36
C LYS A 592 2.41 -34.37 -20.50
N PRO A 593 1.96 -35.61 -20.79
CA PRO A 593 0.88 -36.26 -20.05
C PRO A 593 1.08 -36.31 -18.53
N ASP A 594 2.33 -36.44 -18.08
CA ASP A 594 2.69 -36.57 -16.66
C ASP A 594 3.08 -35.23 -15.99
N SER A 595 2.84 -34.10 -16.66
CA SER A 595 3.11 -32.78 -16.08
C SER A 595 2.19 -32.51 -14.89
N ALA A 596 2.73 -31.82 -13.87
CA ALA A 596 1.93 -31.32 -12.77
C ALA A 596 0.82 -30.36 -13.29
N PRO A 597 -0.38 -30.37 -12.68
CA PRO A 597 -1.46 -29.48 -13.07
C PRO A 597 -1.04 -28.02 -13.04
N ARG A 598 -1.42 -27.27 -14.07
CA ARG A 598 -1.22 -25.82 -14.13
C ARG A 598 -2.29 -25.12 -13.30
N PHE A 599 -1.92 -24.01 -12.67
CA PHE A 599 -2.87 -23.12 -12.01
C PHE A 599 -3.42 -22.09 -12.99
N VAL A 600 -4.70 -21.76 -12.88
CA VAL A 600 -5.33 -20.64 -13.60
C VAL A 600 -6.06 -19.76 -12.60
N THR A 601 -6.11 -18.48 -12.90
CA THR A 601 -7.01 -17.54 -12.26
C THR A 601 -7.63 -16.65 -13.33
N GLY A 602 -8.87 -16.24 -13.12
CA GLY A 602 -9.54 -15.33 -14.03
C GLY A 602 -10.63 -14.52 -13.36
N GLN A 603 -10.93 -13.37 -13.96
CA GLN A 603 -12.10 -12.57 -13.63
C GLN A 603 -12.86 -12.23 -14.91
N ILE A 604 -14.17 -12.47 -14.89
CA ILE A 604 -15.08 -12.20 -16.00
C ILE A 604 -16.24 -11.35 -15.47
N SER A 605 -16.38 -10.14 -16.00
CA SER A 605 -17.48 -9.22 -15.74
C SER A 605 -18.39 -9.16 -16.97
N THR A 606 -19.68 -9.41 -16.73
CA THR A 606 -20.76 -9.22 -17.70
C THR A 606 -21.51 -7.90 -17.47
N SER A 607 -20.95 -6.98 -16.68
CA SER A 607 -21.54 -5.65 -16.45
C SER A 607 -21.66 -4.91 -17.78
N PRO A 608 -22.84 -4.37 -18.15
CA PRO A 608 -23.01 -3.65 -19.42
C PRO A 608 -22.09 -2.43 -19.56
N GLN A 609 -21.76 -1.76 -18.45
CA GLN A 609 -20.92 -0.57 -18.46
C GLN A 609 -19.43 -0.91 -18.38
N LEU A 610 -19.07 -2.05 -17.77
CA LEU A 610 -17.70 -2.49 -17.56
C LEU A 610 -17.53 -3.98 -17.91
N PRO A 611 -17.78 -4.39 -19.16
CA PRO A 611 -17.49 -5.76 -19.58
C PRO A 611 -15.97 -5.97 -19.50
N TYR A 612 -15.57 -7.12 -18.96
CA TYR A 612 -14.16 -7.43 -18.75
C TYR A 612 -13.91 -8.93 -18.74
N VAL A 613 -12.78 -9.33 -19.29
CA VAL A 613 -12.22 -10.68 -19.16
C VAL A 613 -10.74 -10.52 -18.94
N GLY A 614 -10.23 -11.12 -17.87
CA GLY A 614 -8.81 -11.26 -17.59
C GLY A 614 -8.52 -12.69 -17.14
N ILE A 615 -7.52 -13.34 -17.75
CA ILE A 615 -7.15 -14.74 -17.50
C ILE A 615 -5.63 -14.83 -17.42
N LEU A 616 -5.13 -15.48 -16.37
CA LEU A 616 -3.72 -15.81 -16.19
C LEU A 616 -3.58 -17.32 -16.00
N VAL A 617 -2.80 -17.97 -16.87
CA VAL A 617 -2.39 -19.38 -16.73
C VAL A 617 -0.94 -19.40 -16.30
N PHE A 618 -0.66 -20.13 -15.22
CA PHE A 618 0.65 -20.15 -14.59
C PHE A 618 1.50 -21.28 -15.14
N GLN A 619 2.81 -21.07 -15.16
CA GLN A 619 3.73 -22.16 -15.39
C GLN A 619 4.06 -22.93 -14.10
N ASN A 620 4.36 -24.22 -14.24
CA ASN A 620 5.06 -24.96 -13.22
C ASN A 620 6.45 -24.32 -13.05
N PRO A 621 7.04 -24.33 -11.85
CA PRO A 621 8.36 -23.76 -11.62
C PRO A 621 9.35 -24.29 -12.67
N ASP A 622 9.87 -23.39 -13.51
CA ASP A 622 10.95 -23.67 -14.44
C ASP A 622 12.15 -22.77 -14.14
N LYS A 623 13.19 -22.85 -14.98
CA LYS A 623 14.45 -22.14 -14.76
C LYS A 623 14.36 -20.62 -15.03
N ASP A 624 13.27 -20.12 -15.59
CA ASP A 624 13.16 -18.74 -16.12
C ASP A 624 12.41 -17.78 -15.17
N ASP A 625 12.04 -18.24 -13.96
CA ASP A 625 11.41 -17.44 -12.88
C ASP A 625 10.18 -16.63 -13.36
N ASN A 626 9.49 -17.02 -14.44
CA ASN A 626 8.32 -16.31 -14.96
C ASN A 626 7.03 -17.05 -14.57
N PRO A 627 6.35 -16.76 -13.46
CA PRO A 627 5.21 -17.57 -13.03
C PRO A 627 4.04 -17.64 -14.03
N ILE A 628 3.96 -16.75 -15.03
CA ILE A 628 2.85 -16.67 -15.99
C ILE A 628 3.23 -17.27 -17.35
N LEU A 629 2.55 -18.36 -17.72
CA LEU A 629 2.68 -19.03 -19.03
C LEU A 629 1.87 -18.31 -20.12
N SER A 630 0.64 -17.92 -19.80
CA SER A 630 -0.29 -17.28 -20.73
C SER A 630 -1.07 -16.19 -20.01
N SER A 631 -1.18 -15.03 -20.66
CA SER A 631 -1.90 -13.87 -20.16
C SER A 631 -2.87 -13.39 -21.23
N ALA A 632 -4.12 -13.13 -20.86
CA ALA A 632 -5.09 -12.51 -21.75
C ALA A 632 -6.01 -11.57 -21.00
N ASN A 633 -6.21 -10.39 -21.58
CA ASN A 633 -7.23 -9.43 -21.19
C ASN A 633 -7.76 -8.71 -22.44
N ILE A 634 -9.04 -8.35 -22.43
CA ILE A 634 -9.70 -7.78 -23.61
C ILE A 634 -9.34 -6.32 -23.89
N ARG A 635 -8.77 -5.61 -22.90
CA ARG A 635 -8.35 -4.22 -23.03
C ARG A 635 -7.27 -3.87 -21.98
N PRO A 636 -6.39 -2.91 -22.29
CA PRO A 636 -5.53 -2.30 -21.27
C PRO A 636 -6.38 -1.53 -20.25
N ALA A 637 -5.83 -1.25 -19.07
CA ALA A 637 -6.50 -0.38 -18.10
C ALA A 637 -6.78 1.00 -18.72
N GLU A 638 -7.86 1.69 -18.36
CA GLU A 638 -8.17 3.04 -18.88
C GLU A 638 -7.76 4.13 -17.86
N LYS A 639 -7.47 5.36 -18.33
CA LYS A 639 -7.20 6.55 -17.49
C LYS A 639 -8.19 7.66 -17.91
N PRO A 640 -9.01 8.21 -16.99
CA PRO A 640 -9.26 7.70 -15.65
C PRO A 640 -10.04 6.37 -15.71
N LEU A 641 -9.84 5.50 -14.72
CA LEU A 641 -10.80 4.41 -14.51
C LEU A 641 -12.16 5.02 -14.11
N PRO A 642 -13.29 4.44 -14.58
CA PRO A 642 -14.64 4.93 -14.27
C PRO A 642 -15.05 4.83 -12.79
#